data_AF-A0A1A9HYS6-F1
#
_entry.id   AF-A0A1A9HYS6-F1
#
_cell.length_a   1.000
_cell.length_b   1.000
_cell.length_c   1.000
_cell.angle_alpha   90.00
_cell.angle_beta   90.00
_cell.angle_gamma   90.00
#
_symmetry.space_group_name_H-M   'P 1'
#
loop_
_entity.id
_entity.type
_entity.pdbx_description
1 polymer ?
#
loop_
_entity_poly.entity_id
_entity_poly.type
_entity_poly.pdbx_seq_one_letter_code
_entity_poly.pdbx_strand_id
1 'polypeptide(L)'
;MINLRNIFPFLFSRSFLGRTVAVILLGSFTNTSVCQTAHPHILVNASDKQLILDKIARQAWAKKVFDSMRSAIAPYAERHKTDPQWILSRYLMNRVPGKRYTHFYADAGGSALIGYSGDAPFPTVRVSSNKRPPVTKEGLSYKLPTIEQLKPYDTAMLMQLERLGPDARKEWVDPQSFVEVLNGKINQLALEASVIFWLTGEQSYAAFAADILDQWAHGASQQFPVEGACRTGFLSVQSLGDGQYEAMPLIYDFLYDYLRRHHYGTSWYESVFEKIAHTMTFNGFWNNNWFAAQSPAMVFAALSLEDRSRKDFYLNFFLNKDTINGSCGHLALPSVVKKWLTPDGHWKEPGGYHNYPVSNLLIAGLAMEKNGYPIFRQFPQLLRASSVLLKYSFPDLSAPSFGDTGPASQSPECLEIGLLMATKYKDRILPQLQSAMHTLQQKKGYRREASGYMGLLCYLPETASCSAVYNWPRSGALDFAKCYLQRNGTGKEHGLMYAVQGATYNHNHANGMSVELYGSGMVMGVDPGKGVTYEVPVHVNYYEQWAAHNTVISGSRSASVPYFHGGGGAKNIGHITLSAMEPLADSNAISPFCSFTDTRYTDIATRAKQQRTLAIIRLSDSTGYYLDIYRSDHPQDNEYIYHNTGDTVSLLNRDRKPLELKRAAIPLCRSPFDPPGLRYIRNTLSSATGENITALFRLERNGTDQYMQVLFAGQNDRTFYAGEAPSTNTAPPVYRNRPTPAIVCRQQGEAWARPFVAIYEPFAGSGKYSVDRIEMESERGDKNFTALSVYNRDGSRQLILQSADYTVLKQTAISKFEGAFGVINLVKDQPRYLYMGYGRCIEYGKYGIKMKKPGAVNLSVSAKILEISCSGEAYITIKGNKQIAAVFLKGPTEKKLLIEKTADGIGFSVPPVKGGIIQLTVNHQP
;
A
#
# COMPACT_ATOMS: atom_id res chain seq x y z
N MET A 1 -7.33 -60.26 14.13
CA MET A 1 -8.27 -61.26 14.71
C MET A 1 -9.64 -60.60 14.84
N ILE A 2 -10.65 -61.16 14.15
CA ILE A 2 -12.08 -61.34 14.51
C ILE A 2 -12.77 -60.14 15.21
N ASN A 3 -13.64 -59.31 14.62
CA ASN A 3 -14.90 -59.49 13.86
C ASN A 3 -16.20 -59.50 14.74
N LEU A 4 -17.22 -58.80 14.20
CA LEU A 4 -18.69 -58.89 14.39
C LEU A 4 -19.42 -58.16 15.54
N ARG A 5 -20.36 -57.28 15.16
CA ARG A 5 -21.85 -57.47 15.23
C ARG A 5 -22.56 -56.15 14.84
N ASN A 6 -23.21 -56.07 13.66
CA ASN A 6 -24.59 -56.46 13.33
C ASN A 6 -25.66 -55.52 13.95
N ILE A 7 -26.54 -54.96 13.10
CA ILE A 7 -28.00 -55.27 12.99
C ILE A 7 -28.71 -54.17 12.17
N PHE A 8 -29.29 -54.59 11.04
CA PHE A 8 -30.38 -53.95 10.28
C PHE A 8 -31.73 -54.43 10.88
N PRO A 9 -32.88 -53.71 10.77
CA PRO A 9 -33.67 -53.83 9.52
C PRO A 9 -34.52 -52.62 9.07
N PHE A 10 -35.01 -52.80 7.85
CA PHE A 10 -35.84 -52.01 6.93
C PHE A 10 -37.22 -51.53 7.42
N LEU A 11 -37.73 -50.45 6.80
CA LEU A 11 -39.05 -50.41 6.13
C LEU A 11 -39.20 -49.20 5.15
N PHE A 12 -39.46 -49.54 3.89
CA PHE A 12 -40.18 -48.89 2.75
C PHE A 12 -40.53 -47.38 2.81
N SER A 13 -40.42 -46.59 1.74
CA SER A 13 -41.12 -46.79 0.47
C SER A 13 -40.64 -45.89 -0.71
N ARG A 14 -40.94 -46.41 -1.90
CA ARG A 14 -40.72 -45.99 -3.30
C ARG A 14 -40.99 -44.52 -3.65
N SER A 15 -40.17 -43.94 -4.54
CA SER A 15 -40.63 -43.55 -5.90
C SER A 15 -39.49 -43.07 -6.83
N PHE A 16 -39.57 -43.59 -8.06
CA PHE A 16 -39.25 -43.00 -9.37
C PHE A 16 -37.80 -42.65 -9.82
N LEU A 17 -37.33 -43.51 -10.73
CA LEU A 17 -36.79 -43.24 -12.08
C LEU A 17 -35.59 -42.29 -12.28
N GLY A 18 -34.55 -42.85 -12.94
CA GLY A 18 -33.72 -42.11 -13.89
C GLY A 18 -32.35 -41.65 -13.40
N ARG A 19 -31.46 -42.58 -13.02
CA ARG A 19 -30.02 -42.26 -12.91
C ARG A 19 -29.41 -42.12 -14.30
N THR A 20 -29.40 -40.90 -14.81
CA THR A 20 -28.38 -40.46 -15.77
C THR A 20 -27.04 -40.48 -15.06
N VAL A 21 -26.10 -41.27 -15.57
CA VAL A 21 -24.70 -41.27 -15.15
C VAL A 21 -24.15 -39.87 -15.41
N ALA A 22 -24.02 -39.07 -14.35
CA ALA A 22 -23.22 -37.85 -14.39
C ALA A 22 -21.75 -38.27 -14.41
N VAL A 23 -21.22 -38.43 -15.62
CA VAL A 23 -19.77 -38.48 -15.88
C VAL A 23 -19.21 -37.15 -15.39
N ILE A 24 -18.57 -37.16 -14.22
CA ILE A 24 -17.68 -36.08 -13.82
C ILE A 24 -16.47 -36.20 -14.75
N LEU A 25 -16.51 -35.45 -15.86
CA LEU A 25 -15.36 -35.19 -16.71
C LEU A 25 -14.36 -34.37 -15.88
N LEU A 26 -13.52 -35.08 -15.12
CA LEU A 26 -12.17 -34.63 -14.81
C LEU A 26 -11.47 -34.45 -16.16
N GLY A 27 -11.57 -33.24 -16.72
CA GLY A 27 -10.84 -32.84 -17.91
C GLY A 27 -9.35 -32.81 -17.58
N SER A 28 -8.71 -33.96 -17.63
CA SER A 28 -7.26 -34.07 -17.84
C SER A 28 -7.00 -33.53 -19.25
N PHE A 29 -6.83 -32.21 -19.37
CA PHE A 29 -6.30 -31.62 -20.58
C PHE A 29 -4.83 -32.03 -20.67
N THR A 30 -4.57 -33.13 -21.38
CA THR A 30 -3.26 -33.38 -21.97
C THR A 30 -3.04 -32.30 -23.02
N ASN A 31 -2.55 -31.13 -22.60
CA ASN A 31 -1.95 -30.17 -23.50
C ASN A 31 -0.77 -30.88 -24.16
N THR A 32 -0.96 -31.35 -25.39
CA THR A 32 0.14 -31.70 -26.29
C THR A 32 0.83 -30.38 -26.65
N SER A 33 1.66 -29.86 -25.73
CA SER A 33 2.62 -28.82 -26.07
C SER A 33 3.60 -29.44 -27.06
N VAL A 34 3.62 -28.84 -28.25
CA VAL A 34 4.57 -29.10 -29.33
C VAL A 34 5.97 -29.12 -28.73
N CYS A 35 6.77 -30.09 -29.16
CA CYS A 35 8.20 -30.18 -28.83
C CYS A 35 8.84 -28.81 -29.02
N GLN A 36 9.25 -28.17 -27.92
CA GLN A 36 9.66 -26.77 -27.92
C GLN A 36 11.15 -26.70 -28.28
N THR A 37 11.44 -26.73 -29.58
CA THR A 37 12.81 -26.76 -30.13
C THR A 37 13.27 -25.40 -30.67
N ALA A 38 12.53 -24.32 -30.43
CA ALA A 38 12.81 -23.00 -31.01
C ALA A 38 13.00 -21.95 -29.92
N HIS A 39 14.09 -21.21 -30.04
CA HIS A 39 14.52 -20.16 -29.13
C HIS A 39 14.60 -18.79 -29.86
N PRO A 40 14.41 -17.65 -29.17
CA PRO A 40 13.94 -17.54 -27.79
C PRO A 40 12.48 -18.00 -27.63
N HIS A 41 12.06 -18.34 -26.42
CA HIS A 41 10.67 -18.68 -26.12
C HIS A 41 10.18 -18.22 -24.74
N ILE A 42 11.04 -17.72 -23.85
CA ILE A 42 10.64 -17.39 -22.48
C ILE A 42 9.72 -16.15 -22.46
N LEU A 43 10.14 -15.04 -23.07
CA LEU A 43 9.39 -13.78 -23.10
C LEU A 43 8.84 -13.43 -24.49
N VAL A 44 9.51 -13.91 -25.54
CA VAL A 44 9.19 -13.68 -26.94
C VAL A 44 9.54 -14.94 -27.74
N ASN A 45 8.97 -15.08 -28.94
CA ASN A 45 9.32 -16.14 -29.87
C ASN A 45 9.71 -15.60 -31.25
N ALA A 46 10.11 -16.49 -32.16
CA ALA A 46 10.50 -16.12 -33.53
C ALA A 46 9.44 -15.28 -34.27
N SER A 47 8.14 -15.54 -34.04
CA SER A 47 7.05 -14.78 -34.67
C SER A 47 6.89 -13.36 -34.11
N ASP A 48 7.38 -13.09 -32.90
CA ASP A 48 7.34 -11.75 -32.30
C ASP A 48 8.41 -10.81 -32.89
N LYS A 49 9.48 -11.35 -33.50
CA LYS A 49 10.63 -10.55 -33.98
C LYS A 49 10.22 -9.41 -34.91
N GLN A 50 9.43 -9.70 -35.93
CA GLN A 50 9.00 -8.69 -36.89
C GLN A 50 8.08 -7.65 -36.24
N LEU A 51 7.20 -8.07 -35.33
CA LEU A 51 6.31 -7.15 -34.60
C LEU A 51 7.10 -6.16 -33.74
N ILE A 52 8.21 -6.62 -33.15
CA ILE A 52 9.10 -5.76 -32.34
C ILE A 52 9.89 -4.80 -33.25
N LEU A 53 10.42 -5.27 -34.38
CA LEU A 53 11.08 -4.40 -35.36
C LEU A 53 10.12 -3.34 -35.90
N ASP A 54 8.88 -3.70 -36.20
CA ASP A 54 7.84 -2.76 -36.62
C ASP A 54 7.50 -1.77 -35.51
N LYS A 55 7.44 -2.22 -34.25
CA LYS A 55 7.25 -1.34 -33.08
C LYS A 55 8.39 -0.34 -32.94
N ILE A 56 9.64 -0.78 -33.11
CA ILE A 56 10.83 0.11 -33.09
C ILE A 56 10.74 1.14 -34.22
N ALA A 57 10.33 0.73 -35.42
CA ALA A 57 10.24 1.62 -36.57
C ALA A 57 9.11 2.67 -36.44
N ARG A 58 8.00 2.32 -35.80
CA ARG A 58 6.78 3.14 -35.77
C ARG A 58 6.58 3.94 -34.49
N GLN A 59 7.13 3.50 -33.37
CA GLN A 59 6.88 4.11 -32.06
C GLN A 59 8.14 4.81 -31.54
N ALA A 60 8.08 6.14 -31.38
CA ALA A 60 9.21 6.95 -30.95
C ALA A 60 9.80 6.51 -29.60
N TRP A 61 8.95 6.12 -28.65
CA TRP A 61 9.39 5.63 -27.35
C TRP A 61 10.16 4.32 -27.44
N ALA A 62 9.71 3.39 -28.31
CA ALA A 62 10.36 2.09 -28.49
C ALA A 62 11.69 2.24 -29.23
N LYS A 63 11.74 3.11 -30.25
CA LYS A 63 12.99 3.48 -30.92
C LYS A 63 14.01 4.01 -29.91
N LYS A 64 13.60 4.94 -29.04
CA LYS A 64 14.46 5.51 -28.01
C LYS A 64 14.96 4.47 -27.00
N VAL A 65 14.13 3.51 -26.59
CA VAL A 65 14.57 2.38 -25.76
C VAL A 65 15.66 1.58 -26.47
N PHE A 66 15.41 1.15 -27.71
CA PHE A 66 16.35 0.37 -28.51
C PHE A 66 17.68 1.12 -28.75
N ASP A 67 17.62 2.39 -29.17
CA ASP A 67 18.79 3.22 -29.41
C ASP A 67 19.60 3.44 -28.12
N SER A 68 18.92 3.59 -26.97
CA SER A 68 19.57 3.78 -25.67
C SER A 68 20.28 2.51 -25.21
N MET A 69 19.62 1.33 -25.33
CA MET A 69 20.25 0.03 -25.07
C MET A 69 21.49 -0.16 -25.95
N ARG A 70 21.36 0.10 -27.26
CA ARG A 70 22.47 -0.04 -28.21
C ARG A 70 23.63 0.90 -27.88
N SER A 71 23.34 2.15 -27.55
CA SER A 71 24.36 3.15 -27.21
C SER A 71 25.08 2.84 -25.89
N ALA A 72 24.36 2.31 -24.90
CA ALA A 72 24.95 1.90 -23.62
C ALA A 72 25.92 0.72 -23.77
N ILE A 73 25.63 -0.20 -24.70
CA ILE A 73 26.39 -1.45 -24.85
C ILE A 73 27.49 -1.34 -25.89
N ALA A 74 27.32 -0.51 -26.93
CA ALA A 74 28.27 -0.39 -28.03
C ALA A 74 29.73 -0.19 -27.57
N PRO A 75 30.05 0.69 -26.58
CA PRO A 75 31.43 0.83 -26.11
C PRO A 75 32.02 -0.46 -25.53
N TYR A 76 31.20 -1.26 -24.83
CA TYR A 76 31.63 -2.54 -24.25
C TYR A 76 31.78 -3.62 -25.31
N ALA A 77 30.80 -3.76 -26.21
CA ALA A 77 30.83 -4.76 -27.28
C ALA A 77 31.95 -4.48 -28.30
N GLU A 78 32.22 -3.21 -28.63
CA GLU A 78 33.33 -2.84 -29.50
C GLU A 78 34.68 -3.13 -28.84
N ARG A 79 34.84 -2.77 -27.56
CA ARG A 79 36.06 -3.09 -26.81
C ARG A 79 36.29 -4.60 -26.70
N HIS A 80 35.23 -5.38 -26.50
CA HIS A 80 35.29 -6.83 -26.37
C HIS A 80 35.92 -7.51 -27.58
N LYS A 81 35.79 -6.95 -28.79
CA LYS A 81 36.43 -7.48 -30.01
C LYS A 81 37.96 -7.58 -29.89
N THR A 82 38.57 -6.64 -29.19
CA THR A 82 40.04 -6.53 -29.06
C THR A 82 40.55 -6.83 -27.66
N ASP A 83 39.70 -6.68 -26.64
CA ASP A 83 40.03 -6.87 -25.23
C ASP A 83 38.86 -7.53 -24.47
N PRO A 84 38.56 -8.83 -24.74
CA PRO A 84 37.48 -9.56 -24.06
C PRO A 84 37.65 -9.56 -22.54
N GLN A 85 38.91 -9.60 -22.08
CA GLN A 85 39.23 -9.67 -20.66
C GLN A 85 38.85 -8.40 -19.91
N TRP A 86 38.61 -7.27 -20.58
CA TRP A 86 38.22 -6.04 -19.91
C TRP A 86 36.96 -6.21 -19.04
N ILE A 87 35.92 -6.83 -19.60
CA ILE A 87 34.68 -7.07 -18.86
C ILE A 87 34.77 -8.35 -18.03
N LEU A 88 35.35 -9.42 -18.59
CA LEU A 88 35.41 -10.74 -17.93
C LEU A 88 36.22 -10.70 -16.63
N SER A 89 37.32 -9.93 -16.60
CA SER A 89 38.14 -9.74 -15.39
C SER A 89 37.44 -8.91 -14.30
N ARG A 90 36.43 -8.11 -14.65
CA ARG A 90 35.66 -7.26 -13.71
C ARG A 90 34.42 -7.94 -13.16
N TYR A 91 34.02 -9.07 -13.73
CA TYR A 91 33.06 -9.96 -13.11
C TYR A 91 33.65 -10.49 -11.79
N LEU A 92 32.93 -10.28 -10.68
CA LEU A 92 33.44 -10.60 -9.35
C LEU A 92 33.38 -12.12 -9.13
N MET A 93 34.57 -12.72 -9.11
CA MET A 93 34.78 -14.15 -8.97
C MET A 93 35.82 -14.45 -7.88
N ASN A 94 35.81 -15.68 -7.39
CA ASN A 94 36.86 -16.25 -6.58
C ASN A 94 37.87 -16.92 -7.52
N ARG A 95 39.04 -16.29 -7.72
CA ARG A 95 40.00 -16.68 -8.77
C ARG A 95 41.24 -17.42 -8.26
N VAL A 96 41.50 -17.37 -6.95
CA VAL A 96 42.74 -17.88 -6.35
C VAL A 96 42.63 -19.40 -6.12
N PRO A 97 43.56 -20.23 -6.63
CA PRO A 97 43.62 -21.66 -6.30
C PRO A 97 43.63 -21.91 -4.79
N GLY A 98 42.89 -22.92 -4.33
CA GLY A 98 42.61 -23.17 -2.92
C GLY A 98 41.54 -22.25 -2.31
N LYS A 99 41.01 -21.29 -3.08
CA LYS A 99 39.95 -20.36 -2.66
C LYS A 99 38.86 -20.21 -3.73
N ARG A 100 38.77 -21.11 -4.71
CA ARG A 100 37.66 -21.16 -5.69
C ARG A 100 36.48 -21.88 -5.05
N TYR A 101 35.88 -21.24 -4.05
CA TYR A 101 34.92 -21.86 -3.14
C TYR A 101 33.71 -22.44 -3.86
N THR A 102 33.31 -23.65 -3.46
CA THR A 102 32.12 -24.37 -3.97
C THR A 102 31.00 -24.40 -2.93
N HIS A 103 31.32 -24.34 -1.64
CA HIS A 103 30.38 -24.30 -0.53
C HIS A 103 30.50 -23.01 0.28
N PHE A 104 29.36 -22.52 0.75
CA PHE A 104 29.20 -21.28 1.51
C PHE A 104 28.27 -21.55 2.68
N TYR A 105 28.62 -21.06 3.86
CA TYR A 105 27.87 -21.30 5.09
C TYR A 105 27.38 -19.98 5.65
N ALA A 106 26.07 -19.86 5.89
CA ALA A 106 25.47 -18.69 6.51
C ALA A 106 25.27 -18.89 8.02
N ASP A 107 25.16 -17.78 8.76
CA ASP A 107 24.72 -17.82 10.15
C ASP A 107 23.31 -18.44 10.30
N ALA A 108 22.93 -18.77 11.54
CA ALA A 108 21.63 -19.38 11.85
C ALA A 108 20.42 -18.52 11.41
N GLY A 109 20.61 -17.21 11.22
CA GLY A 109 19.57 -16.29 10.74
C GLY A 109 19.60 -16.04 9.23
N GLY A 110 20.58 -16.60 8.50
CA GLY A 110 20.86 -16.33 7.09
C GLY A 110 21.21 -14.87 6.80
N SER A 111 21.87 -14.16 7.73
CA SER A 111 22.17 -12.73 7.57
C SER A 111 23.55 -12.47 6.97
N ALA A 112 24.55 -13.22 7.41
CA ALA A 112 25.91 -13.12 6.93
C ALA A 112 26.51 -14.51 6.66
N LEU A 113 27.51 -14.54 5.79
CA LEU A 113 28.37 -15.71 5.61
C LEU A 113 29.35 -15.82 6.78
N ILE A 114 29.51 -17.04 7.30
CA ILE A 114 30.42 -17.37 8.41
C ILE A 114 31.54 -18.31 7.97
N GLY A 115 31.48 -18.85 6.75
CA GLY A 115 32.51 -19.75 6.24
C GLY A 115 32.38 -20.05 4.75
N TYR A 116 33.47 -20.58 4.20
CA TYR A 116 33.64 -20.93 2.80
C TYR A 116 34.51 -22.19 2.71
N SER A 117 34.23 -23.11 1.78
CA SER A 117 35.08 -24.29 1.55
C SER A 117 35.07 -24.76 0.10
N GLY A 118 35.98 -25.68 -0.21
CA GLY A 118 36.16 -26.24 -1.55
C GLY A 118 37.11 -25.44 -2.44
N ASP A 119 37.56 -26.09 -3.53
CA ASP A 119 38.37 -25.49 -4.58
C ASP A 119 37.98 -26.09 -5.94
N ALA A 120 37.14 -25.37 -6.67
CA ALA A 120 36.72 -25.74 -8.01
C ALA A 120 37.90 -25.66 -9.01
N PRO A 121 37.89 -26.41 -10.12
CA PRO A 121 38.93 -26.31 -11.15
C PRO A 121 38.92 -24.96 -11.91
N PHE A 122 37.84 -24.19 -11.83
CA PHE A 122 37.67 -22.88 -12.47
C PHE A 122 37.29 -21.81 -11.46
N PRO A 123 37.50 -20.50 -11.75
CA PRO A 123 36.99 -19.44 -10.90
C PRO A 123 35.49 -19.57 -10.64
N THR A 124 35.05 -19.37 -9.40
CA THR A 124 33.63 -19.43 -9.01
C THR A 124 33.04 -18.05 -8.80
N VAL A 125 31.72 -17.90 -8.90
CA VAL A 125 31.05 -16.60 -8.67
C VAL A 125 31.20 -16.21 -7.21
N ARG A 126 31.55 -14.94 -6.93
CA ARG A 126 31.64 -14.47 -5.55
C ARG A 126 30.22 -14.30 -4.95
N VAL A 127 29.99 -14.91 -3.79
CA VAL A 127 28.75 -14.79 -3.03
C VAL A 127 28.86 -13.60 -2.06
N SER A 128 27.77 -12.83 -1.92
CA SER A 128 27.69 -11.71 -0.99
C SER A 128 27.90 -12.15 0.46
N SER A 129 28.74 -11.43 1.21
CA SER A 129 29.05 -11.75 2.62
C SER A 129 27.92 -11.39 3.59
N ASN A 130 27.02 -10.48 3.20
CA ASN A 130 25.88 -10.04 4.00
C ASN A 130 24.69 -9.69 3.09
N LYS A 131 23.48 -9.92 3.61
CA LYS A 131 22.20 -9.66 2.92
C LYS A 131 21.89 -8.17 2.68
N ARG A 132 22.62 -7.25 3.31
CA ARG A 132 22.43 -5.79 3.20
C ARG A 132 23.59 -5.11 2.49
N PRO A 133 23.39 -3.88 1.96
CA PRO A 133 24.52 -3.08 1.52
C PRO A 133 25.32 -2.60 2.74
N PRO A 134 26.62 -2.29 2.55
CA PRO A 134 27.43 -1.78 3.64
C PRO A 134 26.89 -0.44 4.13
N VAL A 135 26.90 -0.26 5.45
CA VAL A 135 26.53 0.98 6.14
C VAL A 135 27.61 1.35 7.15
N THR A 136 27.85 2.64 7.35
CA THR A 136 28.81 3.11 8.35
C THR A 136 28.28 2.88 9.77
N LYS A 137 29.16 3.01 10.77
CA LYS A 137 28.76 2.94 12.19
C LYS A 137 27.71 3.99 12.56
N GLU A 138 27.71 5.13 11.87
CA GLU A 138 26.78 6.25 12.04
C GLU A 138 25.47 6.07 11.23
N GLY A 139 25.34 4.99 10.46
CA GLY A 139 24.15 4.69 9.66
C GLY A 139 24.12 5.38 8.29
N LEU A 140 25.25 5.87 7.78
CA LEU A 140 25.36 6.41 6.42
C LEU A 140 25.55 5.29 5.39
N SER A 141 25.08 5.50 4.16
CA SER A 141 25.26 4.53 3.05
C SER A 141 26.58 4.74 2.32
N TYR A 142 27.08 3.72 1.62
CA TYR A 142 28.18 3.85 0.66
C TYR A 142 27.68 3.95 -0.78
N LYS A 143 28.46 4.61 -1.64
CA LYS A 143 28.21 4.70 -3.07
C LYS A 143 28.60 3.39 -3.75
N LEU A 144 27.69 2.84 -4.55
CA LEU A 144 27.95 1.67 -5.39
C LEU A 144 28.92 2.05 -6.54
N PRO A 145 30.04 1.34 -6.73
CA PRO A 145 30.95 1.61 -7.84
C PRO A 145 30.33 1.41 -9.23
N THR A 146 30.93 2.08 -10.21
CA THR A 146 30.72 1.82 -11.65
C THR A 146 31.58 0.63 -12.11
N ILE A 147 31.26 0.03 -13.26
CA ILE A 147 32.02 -1.13 -13.78
C ILE A 147 33.48 -0.73 -14.06
N GLU A 148 33.69 0.47 -14.57
CA GLU A 148 35.01 1.02 -14.91
C GLU A 148 35.90 1.17 -13.67
N GLN A 149 35.29 1.44 -12.50
CA GLN A 149 35.98 1.56 -11.22
C GLN A 149 36.33 0.21 -10.59
N LEU A 150 35.82 -0.90 -11.11
CA LEU A 150 36.17 -2.23 -10.62
C LEU A 150 37.60 -2.59 -11.00
N LYS A 151 38.33 -3.12 -10.02
CA LYS A 151 39.69 -3.62 -10.22
C LYS A 151 39.64 -4.91 -11.05
N PRO A 152 40.39 -5.01 -12.17
CA PRO A 152 40.52 -6.25 -12.93
C PRO A 152 41.05 -7.39 -12.06
N TYR A 153 40.46 -8.57 -12.20
CA TYR A 153 40.82 -9.79 -11.47
C TYR A 153 40.84 -9.58 -9.95
N ASP A 154 39.94 -8.76 -9.41
CA ASP A 154 39.95 -8.46 -7.99
C ASP A 154 39.75 -9.73 -7.14
N THR A 155 40.69 -10.01 -6.25
CA THR A 155 40.64 -11.12 -5.27
C THR A 155 40.57 -10.61 -3.83
N ALA A 156 40.49 -9.29 -3.62
CA ALA A 156 40.34 -8.72 -2.29
C ALA A 156 38.93 -8.96 -1.73
N MET A 157 38.84 -9.19 -0.42
CA MET A 157 37.57 -9.26 0.30
C MET A 157 37.02 -7.87 0.67
N LEU A 158 37.85 -6.83 0.56
CA LEU A 158 37.48 -5.45 0.83
C LEU A 158 37.53 -4.64 -0.46
N MET A 159 36.65 -3.64 -0.55
CA MET A 159 36.57 -2.69 -1.65
C MET A 159 36.75 -1.28 -1.12
N GLN A 160 37.43 -0.41 -1.88
CA GLN A 160 37.55 1.00 -1.52
C GLN A 160 36.27 1.73 -1.92
N LEU A 161 35.37 1.97 -0.96
CA LEU A 161 34.05 2.56 -1.17
C LEU A 161 33.98 4.00 -0.66
N GLU A 162 33.23 4.84 -1.37
CA GLU A 162 33.00 6.25 -1.03
C GLU A 162 31.75 6.39 -0.15
N ARG A 163 31.88 7.05 1.01
CA ARG A 163 30.77 7.32 1.92
C ARG A 163 29.83 8.38 1.32
N LEU A 164 28.52 8.14 1.38
CA LEU A 164 27.51 9.15 1.07
C LEU A 164 27.30 10.05 2.30
N GLY A 165 28.05 11.14 2.35
CA GLY A 165 28.04 12.12 3.43
C GLY A 165 28.84 13.38 3.08
N PRO A 166 28.91 14.36 4.00
CA PRO A 166 29.48 15.69 3.72
C PRO A 166 30.95 15.69 3.29
N ASP A 167 31.72 14.67 3.66
CA ASP A 167 33.16 14.59 3.39
C ASP A 167 33.53 13.64 2.23
N ALA A 168 32.57 12.87 1.71
CA ALA A 168 32.75 11.90 0.62
C ALA A 168 34.02 11.01 0.75
N ARG A 169 34.38 10.63 1.97
CA ARG A 169 35.64 9.90 2.24
C ARG A 169 35.58 8.48 1.68
N LYS A 170 36.72 8.00 1.15
CA LYS A 170 36.90 6.60 0.73
C LYS A 170 37.49 5.73 1.85
N GLU A 171 36.93 4.54 2.01
CA GLU A 171 37.29 3.59 3.07
C GLU A 171 37.36 2.16 2.52
N TRP A 172 38.20 1.31 3.12
CA TRP A 172 38.23 -0.13 2.81
C TRP A 172 37.13 -0.84 3.60
N VAL A 173 36.14 -1.36 2.88
CA VAL A 173 34.91 -1.91 3.47
C VAL A 173 34.58 -3.23 2.79
N ASP A 174 34.00 -4.17 3.55
CA ASP A 174 33.38 -5.35 2.96
C ASP A 174 32.22 -4.90 2.04
N PRO A 175 32.25 -5.23 0.73
CA PRO A 175 31.21 -4.80 -0.20
C PRO A 175 29.83 -5.43 0.08
N GLN A 176 29.74 -6.52 0.86
CA GLN A 176 28.46 -7.15 1.22
C GLN A 176 27.56 -7.43 -0.01
N SER A 177 26.28 -7.06 0.02
CA SER A 177 25.37 -7.23 -1.14
C SER A 177 25.75 -6.41 -2.38
N PHE A 178 26.74 -5.51 -2.34
CA PHE A 178 27.22 -4.88 -3.58
C PHE A 178 27.83 -5.90 -4.54
N VAL A 179 28.32 -7.05 -4.06
CA VAL A 179 28.90 -8.09 -4.93
C VAL A 179 27.91 -8.56 -6.00
N GLU A 180 26.72 -9.02 -5.57
CA GLU A 180 25.68 -9.50 -6.48
C GLU A 180 25.11 -8.37 -7.34
N VAL A 181 24.97 -7.15 -6.80
CA VAL A 181 24.49 -5.99 -7.57
C VAL A 181 25.46 -5.58 -8.67
N LEU A 182 26.77 -5.64 -8.42
CA LEU A 182 27.80 -5.32 -9.42
C LEU A 182 27.82 -6.37 -10.54
N ASN A 183 27.75 -7.66 -10.19
CA ASN A 183 27.62 -8.72 -11.19
C ASN A 183 26.30 -8.59 -11.98
N GLY A 184 25.19 -8.29 -11.31
CA GLY A 184 23.89 -8.05 -11.93
C GLY A 184 23.90 -6.93 -12.98
N LYS A 185 24.66 -5.85 -12.77
CA LYS A 185 24.86 -4.81 -13.80
C LYS A 185 25.54 -5.35 -15.07
N ILE A 186 26.51 -6.24 -14.92
CA ILE A 186 27.18 -6.89 -16.07
C ILE A 186 26.21 -7.85 -16.76
N ASN A 187 25.43 -8.61 -15.98
CA ASN A 187 24.40 -9.53 -16.51
C ASN A 187 23.35 -8.77 -17.33
N GLN A 188 22.92 -7.60 -16.86
CA GLN A 188 21.97 -6.77 -17.59
C GLN A 188 22.53 -6.29 -18.94
N LEU A 189 23.80 -5.89 -19.00
CA LEU A 189 24.46 -5.55 -20.27
C LEU A 189 24.50 -6.74 -21.23
N ALA A 190 24.79 -7.94 -20.73
CA ALA A 190 24.79 -9.17 -21.54
C ALA A 190 23.38 -9.53 -22.05
N LEU A 191 22.34 -9.36 -21.23
CA LEU A 191 20.95 -9.58 -21.65
C LEU A 191 20.54 -8.63 -22.77
N GLU A 192 20.78 -7.33 -22.59
CA GLU A 192 20.44 -6.34 -23.61
C GLU A 192 21.25 -6.55 -24.89
N ALA A 193 22.52 -6.96 -24.80
CA ALA A 193 23.34 -7.32 -25.95
C ALA A 193 22.76 -8.54 -26.70
N SER A 194 22.27 -9.54 -25.97
CA SER A 194 21.62 -10.72 -26.55
C SER A 194 20.32 -10.37 -27.27
N VAL A 195 19.53 -9.45 -26.72
CA VAL A 195 18.32 -8.91 -27.37
C VAL A 195 18.68 -8.15 -28.64
N ILE A 196 19.70 -7.29 -28.62
CA ILE A 196 20.16 -6.54 -29.80
C ILE A 196 20.61 -7.52 -30.88
N PHE A 197 21.44 -8.50 -30.53
CA PHE A 197 21.88 -9.55 -31.46
C PHE A 197 20.69 -10.27 -32.09
N TRP A 198 19.70 -10.68 -31.29
CA TRP A 198 18.53 -11.37 -31.81
C TRP A 198 17.75 -10.50 -32.80
N LEU A 199 17.66 -9.19 -32.56
CA LEU A 199 16.98 -8.25 -33.46
C LEU A 199 17.79 -7.95 -34.72
N THR A 200 19.10 -7.70 -34.62
CA THR A 200 19.93 -7.16 -35.72
C THR A 200 20.83 -8.17 -36.41
N GLY A 201 21.18 -9.27 -35.75
CA GLY A 201 22.14 -10.26 -36.24
C GLY A 201 23.63 -9.85 -36.08
N GLU A 202 23.91 -8.71 -35.44
CA GLU A 202 25.28 -8.22 -35.22
C GLU A 202 26.06 -9.11 -34.23
N GLN A 203 27.02 -9.88 -34.74
CA GLN A 203 27.73 -10.93 -34.00
C GLN A 203 28.55 -10.42 -32.80
N SER A 204 28.98 -9.16 -32.82
CA SER A 204 29.77 -8.58 -31.72
C SER A 204 29.01 -8.56 -30.40
N TYR A 205 27.70 -8.30 -30.44
CA TYR A 205 26.85 -8.33 -29.25
C TYR A 205 26.65 -9.76 -28.72
N ALA A 206 26.52 -10.74 -29.63
CA ALA A 206 26.44 -12.15 -29.25
C ALA A 206 27.72 -12.64 -28.57
N ALA A 207 28.89 -12.36 -29.16
CA ALA A 207 30.18 -12.75 -28.59
C ALA A 207 30.39 -12.15 -27.18
N PHE A 208 30.11 -10.85 -27.02
CA PHE A 208 30.17 -10.16 -25.73
C PHE A 208 29.31 -10.84 -24.65
N ALA A 209 28.05 -11.15 -24.99
CA ALA A 209 27.14 -11.77 -24.03
C ALA A 209 27.45 -13.25 -23.78
N ALA A 210 27.85 -14.00 -24.83
CA ALA A 210 28.18 -15.41 -24.74
C ALA A 210 29.38 -15.67 -23.83
N ASP A 211 30.44 -14.87 -23.92
CA ASP A 211 31.64 -15.04 -23.08
C ASP A 211 31.35 -14.76 -21.60
N ILE A 212 30.47 -13.80 -21.31
CA ILE A 212 30.02 -13.50 -19.94
C ILE A 212 29.18 -14.67 -19.39
N LEU A 213 28.21 -15.15 -20.17
CA LEU A 213 27.36 -16.28 -19.81
C LEU A 213 28.20 -17.55 -19.58
N ASP A 214 29.16 -17.81 -20.45
CA ASP A 214 30.03 -18.98 -20.40
C ASP A 214 30.97 -18.94 -19.18
N GLN A 215 31.64 -17.81 -18.91
CA GLN A 215 32.46 -17.66 -17.70
C GLN A 215 31.63 -17.86 -16.43
N TRP A 216 30.42 -17.30 -16.39
CA TRP A 216 29.52 -17.45 -15.25
C TRP A 216 29.10 -18.91 -15.06
N ALA A 217 28.68 -19.60 -16.13
CA ALA A 217 28.19 -20.96 -16.06
C ALA A 217 29.26 -21.95 -15.60
N HIS A 218 30.51 -21.80 -16.06
CA HIS A 218 31.64 -22.61 -15.59
C HIS A 218 31.86 -22.50 -14.07
N GLY A 219 31.74 -21.29 -13.51
CA GLY A 219 31.90 -21.07 -12.07
C GLY A 219 30.69 -21.55 -11.27
N ALA A 220 29.49 -21.15 -11.68
CA ALA A 220 28.25 -21.48 -10.99
C ALA A 220 27.95 -22.98 -11.03
N SER A 221 28.35 -23.71 -12.09
CA SER A 221 28.13 -25.17 -12.17
C SER A 221 28.85 -25.94 -11.07
N GLN A 222 29.95 -25.39 -10.53
CA GLN A 222 30.74 -25.98 -9.46
C GLN A 222 30.25 -25.60 -8.06
N GLN A 223 29.38 -24.59 -7.95
CA GLN A 223 28.87 -24.10 -6.67
C GLN A 223 27.60 -24.83 -6.25
N PHE A 224 27.36 -24.88 -4.94
CA PHE A 224 26.13 -25.37 -4.33
C PHE A 224 25.37 -24.21 -3.69
N PRO A 225 24.04 -24.35 -3.50
CA PRO A 225 23.28 -23.39 -2.72
C PRO A 225 23.88 -23.14 -1.34
N VAL A 226 23.75 -21.91 -0.85
CA VAL A 226 24.31 -21.50 0.43
C VAL A 226 23.64 -22.31 1.55
N GLU A 227 24.46 -22.99 2.33
CA GLU A 227 24.03 -23.81 3.45
C GLU A 227 23.69 -22.91 4.64
N GLY A 228 22.44 -22.93 5.08
CA GLY A 228 22.01 -22.10 6.21
C GLY A 228 20.50 -22.05 6.37
N ALA A 229 20.03 -20.94 6.95
CA ALA A 229 18.61 -20.72 7.17
C ALA A 229 17.82 -20.73 5.86
N CYS A 230 16.55 -21.09 5.95
CA CYS A 230 15.49 -20.99 4.94
C CYS A 230 15.63 -19.93 3.83
N ARG A 231 16.12 -18.74 4.21
CA ARG A 231 16.25 -17.58 3.34
C ARG A 231 17.44 -17.62 2.40
N THR A 232 18.37 -18.56 2.56
CA THR A 232 19.62 -18.57 1.82
C THR A 232 19.40 -18.82 0.33
N GLY A 233 20.25 -18.19 -0.48
CA GLY A 233 20.19 -18.26 -1.94
C GLY A 233 21.16 -19.28 -2.54
N PHE A 234 21.35 -19.18 -3.84
CA PHE A 234 22.32 -19.98 -4.59
C PHE A 234 23.65 -19.25 -4.74
N LEU A 235 23.64 -18.09 -5.39
CA LEU A 235 24.79 -17.22 -5.61
C LEU A 235 24.72 -15.95 -4.76
N SER A 236 23.84 -15.95 -3.76
CA SER A 236 23.65 -14.91 -2.76
C SER A 236 23.42 -15.53 -1.38
N VAL A 237 23.82 -14.82 -0.32
CA VAL A 237 23.48 -15.23 1.06
C VAL A 237 21.96 -15.21 1.32
N GLN A 238 21.16 -14.54 0.46
CA GLN A 238 19.70 -14.58 0.51
C GLN A 238 19.07 -14.84 -0.86
N SER A 239 17.96 -15.58 -0.92
CA SER A 239 17.30 -15.94 -2.19
C SER A 239 16.82 -14.72 -3.00
N LEU A 240 16.46 -13.62 -2.34
CA LEU A 240 16.13 -12.36 -3.03
C LEU A 240 17.32 -11.76 -3.81
N GLY A 241 18.54 -12.01 -3.36
CA GLY A 241 19.76 -11.55 -4.03
C GLY A 241 20.05 -12.32 -5.32
N ASP A 242 19.54 -13.55 -5.44
CA ASP A 242 19.63 -14.32 -6.68
C ASP A 242 18.86 -13.69 -7.84
N GLY A 243 17.97 -12.73 -7.54
CA GLY A 243 17.31 -11.88 -8.55
C GLY A 243 18.30 -11.19 -9.50
N GLN A 244 19.54 -10.94 -9.07
CA GLN A 244 20.60 -10.37 -9.91
C GLN A 244 21.07 -11.32 -11.04
N TYR A 245 20.69 -12.60 -10.99
CA TYR A 245 21.02 -13.62 -11.99
C TYR A 245 19.81 -14.06 -12.83
N GLU A 246 18.64 -13.42 -12.68
CA GLU A 246 17.44 -13.64 -13.51
C GLU A 246 17.69 -13.43 -15.01
N ALA A 247 18.65 -12.58 -15.35
CA ALA A 247 19.07 -12.32 -16.70
C ALA A 247 19.74 -13.55 -17.37
N MET A 248 20.36 -14.46 -16.62
CA MET A 248 21.17 -15.54 -17.19
C MET A 248 20.37 -16.58 -17.99
N PRO A 249 19.23 -17.10 -17.49
CA PRO A 249 18.33 -17.93 -18.29
C PRO A 249 17.85 -17.24 -19.58
N LEU A 250 17.59 -15.92 -19.52
CA LEU A 250 17.15 -15.15 -20.70
C LEU A 250 18.27 -14.96 -21.72
N ILE A 251 19.51 -14.69 -21.28
CA ILE A 251 20.69 -14.62 -22.16
C ILE A 251 20.87 -15.95 -22.89
N TYR A 252 20.76 -17.08 -22.17
CA TYR A 252 20.81 -18.40 -22.79
C TYR A 252 19.71 -18.60 -23.83
N ASP A 253 18.47 -18.21 -23.52
CA ASP A 253 17.34 -18.30 -24.44
C ASP A 253 17.57 -17.51 -25.74
N PHE A 254 18.12 -16.29 -25.68
CA PHE A 254 18.43 -15.51 -26.88
C PHE A 254 19.65 -16.02 -27.65
N LEU A 255 20.62 -16.65 -26.98
CA LEU A 255 21.87 -17.12 -27.57
C LEU A 255 21.90 -18.61 -27.89
N TYR A 256 20.83 -19.36 -27.63
CA TYR A 256 20.77 -20.82 -27.72
C TYR A 256 21.42 -21.39 -28.99
N ASP A 257 21.05 -20.84 -30.17
CA ASP A 257 21.60 -21.26 -31.47
C ASP A 257 23.00 -20.72 -31.74
N TYR A 258 23.34 -19.55 -31.20
CA TYR A 258 24.68 -18.96 -31.34
C TYR A 258 25.71 -19.80 -30.59
N LEU A 259 25.44 -20.15 -29.33
CA LEU A 259 26.32 -20.97 -28.49
C LEU A 259 26.68 -22.30 -29.16
N ARG A 260 25.68 -22.99 -29.73
CA ARG A 260 25.87 -24.26 -30.44
C ARG A 260 26.69 -24.11 -31.72
N ARG A 261 26.37 -23.11 -32.55
CA ARG A 261 27.10 -22.84 -33.81
C ARG A 261 28.55 -22.45 -33.58
N HIS A 262 28.85 -21.80 -32.45
CA HIS A 262 30.19 -21.36 -32.09
C HIS A 262 30.90 -22.29 -31.08
N HIS A 263 30.37 -23.50 -30.87
CA HIS A 263 30.99 -24.57 -30.06
C HIS A 263 31.29 -24.19 -28.60
N TYR A 264 30.44 -23.37 -27.99
CA TYR A 264 30.48 -23.16 -26.53
C TYR A 264 30.08 -24.44 -25.79
N GLY A 265 30.59 -24.62 -24.57
CA GLY A 265 30.30 -25.80 -23.74
C GLY A 265 28.89 -25.76 -23.16
N THR A 266 27.89 -26.29 -23.86
CA THR A 266 26.49 -26.17 -23.44
C THR A 266 26.09 -27.05 -22.26
N SER A 267 26.93 -28.01 -21.86
CA SER A 267 26.64 -28.95 -20.77
C SER A 267 26.55 -28.32 -19.39
N TRP A 268 27.09 -27.10 -19.20
CA TRP A 268 27.09 -26.43 -17.90
C TRP A 268 25.74 -25.85 -17.53
N TYR A 269 25.00 -25.32 -18.51
CA TYR A 269 23.86 -24.44 -18.28
C TYR A 269 22.68 -25.12 -17.57
N GLU A 270 22.27 -26.30 -18.05
CA GLU A 270 21.10 -27.01 -17.52
C GLU A 270 21.24 -27.30 -16.02
N SER A 271 22.42 -27.75 -15.59
CA SER A 271 22.70 -28.02 -14.17
C SER A 271 22.62 -26.76 -13.29
N VAL A 272 23.02 -25.60 -13.82
CA VAL A 272 22.99 -24.33 -13.09
C VAL A 272 21.56 -23.80 -13.01
N PHE A 273 20.79 -23.87 -14.10
CA PHE A 273 19.39 -23.47 -14.11
C PHE A 273 18.55 -24.37 -13.20
N GLU A 274 18.83 -25.66 -13.13
CA GLU A 274 18.18 -26.56 -12.18
C GLU A 274 18.48 -26.16 -10.73
N LYS A 275 19.72 -25.78 -10.39
CA LYS A 275 20.07 -25.27 -9.06
C LYS A 275 19.31 -23.98 -8.72
N ILE A 276 19.15 -23.05 -9.68
CA ILE A 276 18.35 -21.83 -9.49
C ILE A 276 16.88 -22.20 -9.25
N ALA A 277 16.28 -22.99 -10.15
CA ALA A 277 14.89 -23.41 -10.06
C ALA A 277 14.61 -24.14 -8.73
N HIS A 278 15.50 -25.07 -8.34
CA HIS A 278 15.41 -25.78 -7.07
C HIS A 278 15.49 -24.84 -5.88
N THR A 279 16.49 -23.97 -5.83
CA THR A 279 16.67 -23.05 -4.70
C THR A 279 15.46 -22.13 -4.56
N MET A 280 14.97 -21.54 -5.64
CA MET A 280 13.78 -20.67 -5.60
C MET A 280 12.46 -21.43 -5.36
N THR A 281 12.46 -22.75 -5.52
CA THR A 281 11.29 -23.60 -5.23
C THR A 281 11.24 -23.99 -3.75
N PHE A 282 12.37 -24.25 -3.10
CA PHE A 282 12.41 -24.81 -1.75
C PHE A 282 12.92 -23.85 -0.67
N ASN A 283 13.67 -22.81 -1.05
CA ASN A 283 14.12 -21.74 -0.16
C ASN A 283 13.26 -20.48 -0.33
N GLY A 284 13.50 -19.49 0.52
CA GLY A 284 12.63 -18.33 0.69
C GLY A 284 11.45 -18.64 1.59
N PHE A 285 10.60 -17.65 1.81
CA PHE A 285 9.50 -17.73 2.76
C PHE A 285 8.15 -17.71 2.05
N TRP A 286 7.34 -18.75 2.25
CA TRP A 286 5.97 -18.83 1.69
C TRP A 286 5.00 -17.87 2.40
N ASN A 287 5.35 -17.50 3.64
CA ASN A 287 4.53 -16.69 4.53
C ASN A 287 4.88 -15.19 4.49
N ASN A 288 5.58 -14.72 3.46
CA ASN A 288 5.78 -13.31 3.13
C ASN A 288 5.98 -13.11 1.60
N ASN A 289 6.39 -11.91 1.17
CA ASN A 289 6.64 -11.57 -0.23
C ASN A 289 7.77 -12.33 -0.96
N TRP A 290 8.63 -13.09 -0.28
CA TRP A 290 9.87 -13.63 -0.86
C TRP A 290 9.63 -14.61 -1.99
N PHE A 291 8.75 -15.59 -1.78
CA PHE A 291 8.47 -16.59 -2.82
C PHE A 291 7.88 -15.96 -4.10
N ALA A 292 7.11 -14.88 -3.95
CA ALA A 292 6.54 -14.13 -5.06
C ALA A 292 7.61 -13.31 -5.78
N ALA A 293 8.48 -12.63 -5.01
CA ALA A 293 9.58 -11.85 -5.55
C ALA A 293 10.59 -12.69 -6.35
N GLN A 294 10.84 -13.94 -5.95
CA GLN A 294 11.78 -14.84 -6.64
C GLN A 294 11.15 -15.63 -7.81
N SER A 295 9.88 -15.37 -8.14
CA SER A 295 9.15 -16.14 -9.16
C SER A 295 9.74 -16.03 -10.58
N PRO A 296 10.25 -14.87 -11.05
CA PRO A 296 10.90 -14.79 -12.35
C PRO A 296 12.15 -15.67 -12.43
N ALA A 297 13.06 -15.60 -11.44
CA ALA A 297 14.24 -16.47 -11.37
C ALA A 297 13.87 -17.96 -11.48
N MET A 298 12.86 -18.39 -10.71
CA MET A 298 12.36 -19.76 -10.73
C MET A 298 11.81 -20.15 -12.11
N VAL A 299 10.89 -19.35 -12.65
CA VAL A 299 10.16 -19.68 -13.90
C VAL A 299 11.08 -19.62 -15.10
N PHE A 300 11.95 -18.61 -15.21
CA PHE A 300 12.88 -18.50 -16.34
C PHE A 300 13.90 -19.64 -16.33
N ALA A 301 14.44 -19.99 -15.16
CA ALA A 301 15.35 -21.12 -15.03
C ALA A 301 14.67 -22.45 -15.37
N ALA A 302 13.45 -22.68 -14.86
CA ALA A 302 12.68 -23.89 -15.18
C ALA A 302 12.37 -23.99 -16.70
N LEU A 303 11.94 -22.90 -17.33
CA LEU A 303 11.67 -22.87 -18.77
C LEU A 303 12.92 -23.16 -19.62
N SER A 304 14.11 -22.82 -19.11
CA SER A 304 15.40 -23.03 -19.76
C SER A 304 15.93 -24.48 -19.65
N LEU A 305 15.29 -25.35 -18.88
CA LEU A 305 15.66 -26.77 -18.81
C LEU A 305 15.33 -27.46 -20.12
N GLU A 306 16.24 -28.29 -20.63
CA GLU A 306 16.03 -29.04 -21.88
C GLU A 306 15.28 -30.35 -21.59
N ASP A 307 15.54 -30.96 -20.44
CA ASP A 307 14.75 -32.07 -19.91
C ASP A 307 13.32 -31.60 -19.57
N ARG A 308 12.37 -32.05 -20.40
CA ARG A 308 10.94 -31.74 -20.25
C ARG A 308 10.37 -32.21 -18.91
N SER A 309 10.82 -33.36 -18.39
CA SER A 309 10.31 -33.88 -17.12
C SER A 309 10.74 -33.00 -15.95
N ARG A 310 11.98 -32.50 -15.96
CA ARG A 310 12.47 -31.54 -14.95
C ARG A 310 11.82 -30.18 -15.09
N LYS A 311 11.65 -29.69 -16.32
CA LYS A 311 10.88 -28.47 -16.61
C LYS A 311 9.47 -28.54 -16.02
N ASP A 312 8.72 -29.59 -16.38
CA ASP A 312 7.35 -29.77 -15.91
C ASP A 312 7.29 -29.95 -14.39
N PHE A 313 8.28 -30.62 -13.79
CA PHE A 313 8.42 -30.75 -12.34
C PHE A 313 8.50 -29.39 -11.64
N TYR A 314 9.40 -28.50 -12.07
CA TYR A 314 9.55 -27.18 -11.43
C TYR A 314 8.39 -26.24 -11.72
N LEU A 315 7.90 -26.18 -12.96
CA LEU A 315 6.75 -25.33 -13.32
C LEU A 315 5.48 -25.71 -12.55
N ASN A 316 5.33 -26.99 -12.19
CA ASN A 316 4.21 -27.44 -11.37
C ASN A 316 4.15 -26.77 -9.99
N PHE A 317 5.28 -26.31 -9.44
CA PHE A 317 5.29 -25.58 -8.17
C PHE A 317 4.82 -24.12 -8.29
N PHE A 318 4.92 -23.53 -9.48
CA PHE A 318 4.30 -22.23 -9.76
C PHE A 318 2.78 -22.40 -10.00
N LEU A 319 2.39 -23.48 -10.69
CA LEU A 319 1.03 -23.68 -11.16
C LEU A 319 0.11 -24.31 -10.12
N ASN A 320 0.54 -25.38 -9.44
CA ASN A 320 -0.39 -26.26 -8.73
C ASN A 320 0.06 -26.72 -7.33
N LYS A 321 1.37 -26.76 -7.04
CA LYS A 321 1.90 -27.40 -5.83
C LYS A 321 2.69 -26.44 -4.94
N ASP A 322 2.30 -26.35 -3.67
CA ASP A 322 3.07 -25.62 -2.65
C ASP A 322 4.27 -26.48 -2.14
N THR A 323 5.32 -25.83 -1.64
CA THR A 323 6.52 -26.46 -1.05
C THR A 323 6.77 -26.06 0.40
N ILE A 324 5.72 -26.09 1.22
CA ILE A 324 5.78 -25.61 2.62
C ILE A 324 6.56 -26.58 3.51
N ASN A 325 7.66 -26.10 4.12
CA ASN A 325 8.35 -26.75 5.23
C ASN A 325 8.67 -25.72 6.34
N GLY A 326 7.91 -25.75 7.44
CA GLY A 326 7.96 -24.68 8.44
C GLY A 326 7.58 -23.33 7.81
N SER A 327 8.46 -22.33 7.88
CA SER A 327 8.28 -21.04 7.19
C SER A 327 8.80 -21.06 5.74
N CYS A 328 9.42 -22.15 5.28
CA CYS A 328 10.13 -22.23 4.01
C CYS A 328 9.29 -22.66 2.84
N GLY A 329 9.67 -22.16 1.67
CA GLY A 329 9.21 -22.64 0.38
C GLY A 329 8.38 -21.64 -0.41
N HIS A 330 7.64 -22.18 -1.36
CA HIS A 330 6.92 -21.48 -2.41
C HIS A 330 5.42 -21.81 -2.36
N LEU A 331 4.59 -20.85 -2.75
CA LEU A 331 3.16 -21.06 -2.96
C LEU A 331 2.83 -21.04 -4.45
N ALA A 332 2.10 -22.04 -4.90
CA ALA A 332 1.53 -22.05 -6.24
C ALA A 332 0.42 -20.99 -6.37
N LEU A 333 0.14 -20.53 -7.59
CA LEU A 333 -0.82 -19.46 -7.88
C LEU A 333 -2.21 -19.62 -7.23
N PRO A 334 -2.83 -20.82 -7.15
CA PRO A 334 -4.09 -20.98 -6.41
C PRO A 334 -3.98 -20.58 -4.93
N SER A 335 -2.88 -20.97 -4.28
CA SER A 335 -2.57 -20.60 -2.91
C SER A 335 -2.24 -19.12 -2.79
N VAL A 336 -1.52 -18.52 -3.75
CA VAL A 336 -1.23 -17.08 -3.80
C VAL A 336 -2.52 -16.27 -3.84
N VAL A 337 -3.41 -16.55 -4.79
CA VAL A 337 -4.67 -15.83 -4.95
C VAL A 337 -5.53 -15.93 -3.69
N LYS A 338 -5.57 -17.11 -3.07
CA LYS A 338 -6.35 -17.33 -1.84
C LYS A 338 -5.75 -16.64 -0.62
N LYS A 339 -4.43 -16.78 -0.41
CA LYS A 339 -3.75 -16.36 0.82
C LYS A 339 -3.28 -14.91 0.76
N TRP A 340 -2.74 -14.46 -0.37
CA TRP A 340 -1.99 -13.21 -0.49
C TRP A 340 -2.67 -12.09 -1.28
N LEU A 341 -3.67 -12.40 -2.11
CA LEU A 341 -4.45 -11.36 -2.79
C LEU A 341 -5.80 -11.16 -2.10
N THR A 342 -6.24 -9.90 -2.01
CA THR A 342 -7.65 -9.57 -1.75
C THR A 342 -8.49 -9.92 -2.99
N PRO A 343 -9.84 -10.00 -2.88
CA PRO A 343 -10.71 -10.28 -4.02
C PRO A 343 -10.55 -9.30 -5.20
N ASP A 344 -10.14 -8.06 -4.93
CA ASP A 344 -9.84 -7.03 -5.93
C ASP A 344 -8.34 -6.94 -6.32
N GLY A 345 -7.49 -7.82 -5.78
CA GLY A 345 -6.11 -8.01 -6.23
C GLY A 345 -5.04 -7.30 -5.40
N HIS A 346 -5.38 -6.66 -4.28
CA HIS A 346 -4.38 -6.06 -3.40
C HIS A 346 -3.55 -7.14 -2.69
N TRP A 347 -2.23 -7.05 -2.77
CA TRP A 347 -1.30 -7.88 -1.98
C TRP A 347 -1.45 -7.62 -0.48
N LYS A 348 -1.57 -8.64 0.37
CA LYS A 348 -1.86 -8.49 1.81
C LYS A 348 -0.65 -8.08 2.68
N GLU A 349 0.06 -7.04 2.24
CA GLU A 349 1.09 -6.29 2.97
C GLU A 349 0.90 -4.78 2.69
N PRO A 350 1.64 -3.88 3.37
CA PRO A 350 1.60 -2.43 3.08
C PRO A 350 1.68 -2.06 1.61
N GLY A 351 1.16 -0.88 1.24
CA GLY A 351 1.13 -0.41 -0.14
C GLY A 351 2.49 -0.42 -0.86
N GLY A 352 3.60 -0.13 -0.15
CA GLY A 352 4.95 -0.25 -0.71
C GLY A 352 5.37 -1.68 -1.05
N TYR A 353 4.83 -2.66 -0.33
CA TYR A 353 5.01 -4.09 -0.60
C TYR A 353 3.97 -4.68 -1.54
N HIS A 354 3.07 -3.87 -2.11
CA HIS A 354 2.18 -4.35 -3.16
C HIS A 354 2.95 -4.56 -4.46
N ASN A 355 3.62 -3.52 -4.94
CA ASN A 355 4.24 -3.55 -6.28
C ASN A 355 5.31 -4.62 -6.42
N TYR A 356 6.16 -4.79 -5.41
CA TYR A 356 7.33 -5.67 -5.49
C TYR A 356 7.00 -7.15 -5.76
N PRO A 357 6.19 -7.85 -4.94
CA PRO A 357 5.78 -9.22 -5.23
C PRO A 357 4.84 -9.31 -6.43
N VAL A 358 3.93 -8.33 -6.62
CA VAL A 358 2.98 -8.37 -7.72
C VAL A 358 3.69 -8.27 -9.07
N SER A 359 4.62 -7.34 -9.27
CA SER A 359 5.34 -7.22 -10.55
C SER A 359 6.05 -8.51 -10.92
N ASN A 360 6.72 -9.15 -9.95
CA ASN A 360 7.42 -10.42 -10.15
C ASN A 360 6.47 -11.57 -10.53
N LEU A 361 5.30 -11.66 -9.90
CA LEU A 361 4.26 -12.63 -10.28
C LEU A 361 3.68 -12.33 -11.68
N LEU A 362 3.52 -11.05 -12.04
CA LEU A 362 3.04 -10.64 -13.37
C LEU A 362 4.06 -10.98 -14.46
N ILE A 363 5.35 -10.75 -14.21
CA ILE A 363 6.46 -11.08 -15.12
C ILE A 363 6.57 -12.58 -15.32
N ALA A 364 6.58 -13.37 -14.23
CA ALA A 364 6.56 -14.83 -14.30
C ALA A 364 5.31 -15.34 -15.03
N GLY A 365 4.14 -14.76 -14.75
CA GLY A 365 2.88 -15.06 -15.43
C GLY A 365 2.93 -14.76 -16.94
N LEU A 366 3.60 -13.68 -17.34
CA LEU A 366 3.79 -13.33 -18.74
C LEU A 366 4.64 -14.36 -19.49
N ALA A 367 5.73 -14.83 -18.88
CA ALA A 367 6.54 -15.90 -19.46
C ALA A 367 5.74 -17.19 -19.61
N MET A 368 4.95 -17.55 -18.59
CA MET A 368 4.06 -18.71 -18.65
C MET A 368 3.00 -18.57 -19.76
N GLU A 369 2.43 -17.38 -19.96
CA GLU A 369 1.48 -17.08 -21.06
C GLU A 369 2.11 -17.24 -22.45
N LYS A 370 3.39 -16.87 -22.59
CA LYS A 370 4.15 -17.10 -23.83
C LYS A 370 4.44 -18.58 -24.08
N ASN A 371 4.44 -19.38 -23.02
CA ASN A 371 4.70 -20.82 -23.04
C ASN A 371 3.41 -21.66 -22.93
N GLY A 372 2.24 -21.08 -23.25
CA GLY A 372 0.99 -21.81 -23.42
C GLY A 372 0.14 -21.98 -22.15
N TYR A 373 0.51 -21.34 -21.03
CA TYR A 373 -0.24 -21.38 -19.78
C TYR A 373 -1.09 -20.11 -19.62
N PRO A 374 -2.43 -20.20 -19.60
CA PRO A 374 -3.31 -19.02 -19.60
C PRO A 374 -3.48 -18.42 -18.18
N ILE A 375 -2.37 -18.01 -17.56
CA ILE A 375 -2.28 -17.55 -16.17
C ILE A 375 -3.33 -16.49 -15.82
N PHE A 376 -3.42 -15.41 -16.60
CA PHE A 376 -4.28 -14.27 -16.22
C PHE A 376 -5.76 -14.56 -16.41
N ARG A 377 -6.10 -15.48 -17.33
CA ARG A 377 -7.47 -15.96 -17.49
C ARG A 377 -7.88 -16.89 -16.35
N GLN A 378 -6.97 -17.74 -15.88
CA GLN A 378 -7.22 -18.65 -14.75
C GLN A 378 -7.25 -17.91 -13.40
N PHE A 379 -6.43 -16.88 -13.24
CA PHE A 379 -6.27 -16.12 -12.01
C PHE A 379 -6.56 -14.63 -12.23
N PRO A 380 -7.84 -14.23 -12.44
CA PRO A 380 -8.20 -12.84 -12.76
C PRO A 380 -7.86 -11.83 -11.66
N GLN A 381 -7.69 -12.26 -10.41
CA GLN A 381 -7.22 -11.42 -9.30
C GLN A 381 -5.81 -10.90 -9.55
N LEU A 382 -4.95 -11.69 -10.21
CA LEU A 382 -3.61 -11.27 -10.59
C LEU A 382 -3.69 -10.17 -11.66
N LEU A 383 -4.61 -10.26 -12.62
CA LEU A 383 -4.86 -9.18 -13.56
C LEU A 383 -5.35 -7.91 -12.85
N ARG A 384 -6.26 -8.01 -11.88
CA ARG A 384 -6.74 -6.85 -11.11
C ARG A 384 -5.63 -6.22 -10.26
N ALA A 385 -4.71 -7.01 -9.73
CA ALA A 385 -3.54 -6.56 -8.99
C ALA A 385 -2.69 -5.56 -9.77
N SER A 386 -2.75 -5.58 -11.12
CA SER A 386 -2.02 -4.63 -11.96
C SER A 386 -2.37 -3.14 -11.73
N SER A 387 -3.52 -2.83 -11.11
CA SER A 387 -4.03 -1.46 -10.98
C SER A 387 -4.69 -1.11 -9.65
N VAL A 388 -4.82 -2.08 -8.74
CA VAL A 388 -5.65 -1.95 -7.54
C VAL A 388 -5.18 -0.86 -6.58
N LEU A 389 -3.88 -0.51 -6.52
CA LEU A 389 -3.42 0.57 -5.64
C LEU A 389 -4.10 1.90 -5.97
N LEU A 390 -4.46 2.14 -7.23
CA LEU A 390 -5.14 3.37 -7.64
C LEU A 390 -6.52 3.52 -6.98
N LYS A 391 -7.23 2.41 -6.71
CA LYS A 391 -8.49 2.44 -5.95
C LYS A 391 -8.27 3.03 -4.56
N TYR A 392 -7.16 2.69 -3.92
CA TYR A 392 -6.82 3.07 -2.56
C TYR A 392 -5.99 4.35 -2.44
N SER A 393 -5.51 4.90 -3.55
CA SER A 393 -4.65 6.09 -3.55
C SER A 393 -5.33 7.37 -3.06
N PHE A 394 -4.54 8.25 -2.46
CA PHE A 394 -4.84 9.66 -2.24
C PHE A 394 -4.93 10.44 -3.56
N PRO A 395 -5.61 11.61 -3.62
CA PRO A 395 -5.81 12.37 -4.87
C PRO A 395 -4.53 12.74 -5.65
N ASP A 396 -3.35 12.72 -5.01
CA ASP A 396 -2.06 12.87 -5.68
C ASP A 396 -1.49 11.54 -6.22
N LEU A 397 -2.28 10.46 -6.20
CA LEU A 397 -1.95 9.09 -6.62
C LEU A 397 -0.91 8.37 -5.75
N SER A 398 -0.60 8.88 -4.56
CA SER A 398 0.16 8.13 -3.56
C SER A 398 -0.75 7.11 -2.86
N ALA A 399 -0.22 5.95 -2.48
CA ALA A 399 -0.95 4.98 -1.66
C ALA A 399 -0.76 5.28 -0.16
N PRO A 400 -1.73 4.93 0.71
CA PRO A 400 -1.56 5.02 2.15
C PRO A 400 -0.31 4.30 2.67
N SER A 401 0.37 4.93 3.63
CA SER A 401 1.72 4.57 4.09
C SER A 401 1.73 3.84 5.44
N PHE A 402 0.84 2.88 5.65
CA PHE A 402 0.81 2.12 6.91
C PHE A 402 1.86 0.99 6.94
N GLY A 403 2.53 0.79 8.08
CA GLY A 403 3.51 -0.28 8.26
C GLY A 403 4.85 -0.03 7.56
N ASP A 404 5.59 -1.10 7.28
CA ASP A 404 6.91 -0.98 6.67
C ASP A 404 6.82 -0.58 5.20
N THR A 405 6.81 0.72 4.93
CA THR A 405 6.69 1.24 3.56
C THR A 405 7.51 2.50 3.36
N GLY A 406 7.91 2.73 2.11
CA GLY A 406 8.30 4.05 1.62
C GLY A 406 7.13 4.70 0.88
N PRO A 407 7.38 5.82 0.18
CA PRO A 407 6.40 6.40 -0.74
C PRO A 407 6.01 5.38 -1.81
N ALA A 408 4.71 5.07 -1.90
CA ALA A 408 4.18 4.09 -2.85
C ALA A 408 3.16 4.72 -3.80
N SER A 409 3.14 4.23 -5.04
CA SER A 409 2.10 4.52 -6.04
C SER A 409 1.98 3.31 -6.96
N GLN A 410 0.91 3.19 -7.75
CA GLN A 410 0.77 2.06 -8.67
C GLN A 410 1.96 1.97 -9.65
N SER A 411 2.59 0.79 -9.72
CA SER A 411 3.70 0.54 -10.64
C SER A 411 3.24 0.69 -12.11
N PRO A 412 3.91 1.52 -12.93
CA PRO A 412 3.66 1.58 -14.36
C PRO A 412 3.90 0.23 -15.06
N GLU A 413 4.90 -0.54 -14.63
CA GLU A 413 5.18 -1.87 -15.19
C GLU A 413 4.01 -2.83 -14.97
N CYS A 414 3.44 -2.84 -13.77
CA CYS A 414 2.25 -3.64 -13.48
C CYS A 414 1.10 -3.26 -14.43
N LEU A 415 0.86 -1.96 -14.65
CA LEU A 415 -0.19 -1.47 -15.54
C LEU A 415 0.07 -1.80 -17.02
N GLU A 416 1.30 -1.75 -17.49
CA GLU A 416 1.67 -2.14 -18.85
C GLU A 416 1.41 -3.63 -19.09
N ILE A 417 1.78 -4.50 -18.15
CA ILE A 417 1.45 -5.94 -18.22
C ILE A 417 -0.07 -6.14 -18.14
N GLY A 418 -0.74 -5.41 -17.26
CA GLY A 418 -2.20 -5.41 -17.14
C GLY A 418 -2.89 -5.03 -18.44
N LEU A 419 -2.45 -3.96 -19.11
CA LEU A 419 -2.98 -3.49 -20.40
C LEU A 419 -2.80 -4.54 -21.50
N LEU A 420 -1.60 -5.13 -21.58
CA LEU A 420 -1.29 -6.19 -22.53
C LEU A 420 -2.25 -7.39 -22.34
N MET A 421 -2.41 -7.85 -21.11
CA MET A 421 -3.25 -9.01 -20.81
C MET A 421 -4.74 -8.70 -20.94
N ALA A 422 -5.21 -7.55 -20.46
CA ALA A 422 -6.59 -7.11 -20.63
C ALA A 422 -6.96 -6.94 -22.11
N THR A 423 -6.02 -6.48 -22.95
CA THR A 423 -6.20 -6.41 -24.41
C THR A 423 -6.28 -7.82 -25.02
N LYS A 424 -5.34 -8.71 -24.70
CA LYS A 424 -5.32 -10.11 -25.15
C LYS A 424 -6.63 -10.82 -24.83
N TYR A 425 -7.17 -10.60 -23.65
CA TYR A 425 -8.37 -11.26 -23.15
C TYR A 425 -9.68 -10.50 -23.35
N LYS A 426 -9.63 -9.27 -23.91
CA LYS A 426 -10.79 -8.37 -24.01
C LYS A 426 -11.49 -8.20 -22.66
N ASP A 427 -10.70 -8.04 -21.60
CA ASP A 427 -11.19 -7.94 -20.23
C ASP A 427 -11.91 -6.60 -20.00
N ARG A 428 -12.95 -6.61 -19.16
CA ARG A 428 -13.76 -5.43 -18.83
C ARG A 428 -12.98 -4.36 -18.06
N ILE A 429 -11.84 -4.70 -17.48
CA ILE A 429 -10.95 -3.74 -16.80
C ILE A 429 -10.17 -2.84 -17.79
N LEU A 430 -10.11 -3.20 -19.09
CA LEU A 430 -9.28 -2.49 -20.08
C LEU A 430 -9.51 -0.96 -20.11
N PRO A 431 -10.75 -0.43 -20.14
CA PRO A 431 -10.96 1.02 -20.13
C PRO A 431 -10.43 1.71 -18.87
N GLN A 432 -10.48 1.01 -17.72
CA GLN A 432 -9.97 1.51 -16.45
C GLN A 432 -8.44 1.57 -16.47
N LEU A 433 -7.78 0.53 -17.00
CA LEU A 433 -6.33 0.50 -17.18
C LEU A 433 -5.85 1.59 -18.15
N GLN A 434 -6.58 1.84 -19.23
CA GLN A 434 -6.25 2.91 -20.18
C GLN A 434 -6.33 4.30 -19.53
N SER A 435 -7.37 4.56 -18.73
CA SER A 435 -7.50 5.83 -18.00
C SER A 435 -6.45 5.99 -16.89
N ALA A 436 -6.14 4.90 -16.17
CA ALA A 436 -5.05 4.83 -15.21
C ALA A 436 -3.69 5.15 -15.84
N MET A 437 -3.38 4.54 -16.98
CA MET A 437 -2.15 4.76 -17.72
C MET A 437 -2.04 6.22 -18.21
N HIS A 438 -3.11 6.76 -18.79
CA HIS A 438 -3.16 8.17 -19.17
C HIS A 438 -2.88 9.08 -17.96
N THR A 439 -3.45 8.77 -16.81
CA THR A 439 -3.22 9.51 -15.57
C THR A 439 -1.76 9.46 -15.12
N LEU A 440 -1.09 8.31 -15.19
CA LEU A 440 0.33 8.22 -14.83
C LEU A 440 1.25 8.94 -15.81
N GLN A 441 0.98 8.84 -17.11
CA GLN A 441 1.76 9.55 -18.12
C GLN A 441 1.64 11.08 -17.96
N GLN A 442 0.42 11.59 -17.74
CA GLN A 442 0.17 13.03 -17.65
C GLN A 442 0.48 13.63 -16.27
N LYS A 443 0.14 12.94 -15.17
CA LYS A 443 0.22 13.50 -13.81
C LYS A 443 1.41 13.02 -12.97
N LYS A 444 2.03 11.90 -13.32
CA LYS A 444 3.20 11.33 -12.59
C LYS A 444 4.46 11.27 -13.43
N GLY A 445 4.40 11.69 -14.69
CA GLY A 445 5.56 11.73 -15.57
C GLY A 445 6.11 10.34 -15.92
N TYR A 446 5.28 9.30 -15.91
CA TYR A 446 5.69 8.00 -16.45
C TYR A 446 6.03 8.14 -17.93
N ARG A 447 7.24 7.70 -18.31
CA ARG A 447 7.72 7.71 -19.69
C ARG A 447 8.07 6.29 -20.09
N ARG A 448 7.40 5.78 -21.13
CA ARG A 448 7.65 4.43 -21.68
C ARG A 448 9.07 4.26 -22.21
N GLU A 449 9.73 5.36 -22.55
CA GLU A 449 11.13 5.41 -22.99
C GLU A 449 12.13 4.88 -21.94
N ALA A 450 11.71 4.78 -20.67
CA ALA A 450 12.52 4.25 -19.57
C ALA A 450 12.18 2.78 -19.23
N SER A 451 11.42 2.08 -20.06
CA SER A 451 10.93 0.71 -19.78
C SER A 451 11.95 -0.41 -19.97
N GLY A 452 13.12 -0.10 -20.54
CA GLY A 452 14.17 -1.08 -20.86
C GLY A 452 13.68 -2.21 -21.78
N TYR A 453 14.41 -3.34 -21.75
CA TYR A 453 14.12 -4.52 -22.57
C TYR A 453 12.70 -5.05 -22.36
N MET A 454 12.12 -4.90 -21.15
CA MET A 454 10.76 -5.38 -20.90
C MET A 454 9.70 -4.62 -21.69
N GLY A 455 9.75 -3.30 -21.73
CA GLY A 455 8.80 -2.58 -22.59
C GLY A 455 9.08 -2.77 -24.09
N LEU A 456 10.34 -2.91 -24.47
CA LEU A 456 10.72 -3.19 -25.87
C LEU A 456 10.17 -4.53 -26.35
N LEU A 457 10.25 -5.58 -25.55
CA LEU A 457 9.81 -6.92 -25.95
C LEU A 457 8.31 -7.13 -25.72
N CYS A 458 7.78 -6.67 -24.59
CA CYS A 458 6.47 -7.14 -24.11
C CYS A 458 5.34 -6.13 -24.21
N TYR A 459 5.61 -4.82 -24.06
CA TYR A 459 4.51 -3.85 -23.98
C TYR A 459 3.83 -3.62 -25.34
N LEU A 460 2.54 -3.26 -25.29
CA LEU A 460 1.77 -2.88 -26.47
C LEU A 460 2.43 -1.70 -27.19
N PRO A 461 2.40 -1.62 -28.54
CA PRO A 461 2.97 -0.47 -29.26
C PRO A 461 2.30 0.85 -28.84
N GLU A 462 0.98 0.82 -28.67
CA GLU A 462 0.17 1.98 -28.33
C GLU A 462 -0.71 1.71 -27.11
N THR A 463 -0.92 2.76 -26.31
CA THR A 463 -1.92 2.79 -25.25
C THR A 463 -3.08 3.63 -25.75
N ALA A 464 -4.23 3.03 -26.03
CA ALA A 464 -5.37 3.79 -26.53
C ALA A 464 -5.74 4.91 -25.53
N SER A 465 -5.96 6.11 -26.06
CA SER A 465 -6.41 7.24 -25.26
C SER A 465 -7.84 7.00 -24.81
N CYS A 466 -8.10 7.08 -23.51
CA CYS A 466 -9.44 7.05 -22.94
C CYS A 466 -9.73 8.43 -22.33
N SER A 467 -10.80 9.08 -22.79
CA SER A 467 -11.28 10.35 -22.23
C SER A 467 -12.03 10.18 -20.90
N ALA A 468 -12.27 8.94 -20.46
CA ALA A 468 -12.92 8.67 -19.19
C ALA A 468 -12.06 9.16 -18.04
N VAL A 469 -12.63 10.00 -17.18
CA VAL A 469 -12.04 10.37 -15.89
C VAL A 469 -12.19 9.17 -14.97
N TYR A 470 -11.07 8.52 -14.62
CA TYR A 470 -11.06 7.47 -13.61
C TYR A 470 -11.43 8.08 -12.26
N ASN A 471 -12.67 7.82 -11.82
CA ASN A 471 -13.17 8.24 -10.52
C ASN A 471 -13.08 7.10 -9.53
N TRP A 472 -12.56 7.42 -8.35
CA TRP A 472 -12.38 6.44 -7.29
C TRP A 472 -13.63 6.35 -6.42
N PRO A 473 -13.93 5.16 -5.86
CA PRO A 473 -14.92 5.04 -4.82
C PRO A 473 -14.67 6.06 -3.70
N ARG A 474 -15.75 6.60 -3.13
CA ARG A 474 -15.65 7.53 -1.99
C ARG A 474 -15.12 6.85 -0.72
N SER A 475 -15.23 5.53 -0.65
CA SER A 475 -14.87 4.72 0.49
C SER A 475 -14.16 3.45 0.05
N GLY A 476 -13.32 2.90 0.92
CA GLY A 476 -12.62 1.65 0.68
C GLY A 476 -12.25 0.95 1.98
N ALA A 477 -12.06 -0.36 1.90
CA ALA A 477 -11.57 -1.18 3.00
C ALA A 477 -10.47 -2.13 2.52
N LEU A 478 -9.45 -2.31 3.35
CA LEU A 478 -8.46 -3.38 3.23
C LEU A 478 -8.56 -4.27 4.47
N ASP A 479 -9.25 -5.40 4.33
CA ASP A 479 -9.65 -6.23 5.46
C ASP A 479 -8.48 -6.80 6.27
N PHE A 480 -7.35 -7.12 5.61
CA PHE A 480 -6.18 -7.71 6.28
C PHE A 480 -5.49 -6.70 7.22
N ALA A 481 -5.47 -5.42 6.83
CA ALA A 481 -4.86 -4.34 7.62
C ALA A 481 -5.88 -3.63 8.52
N LYS A 482 -7.18 -3.97 8.40
CA LYS A 482 -8.31 -3.20 8.94
C LYS A 482 -8.16 -1.71 8.67
N CYS A 483 -7.82 -1.38 7.42
CA CYS A 483 -7.73 -0.01 6.93
C CYS A 483 -9.06 0.39 6.32
N TYR A 484 -9.61 1.53 6.74
CA TYR A 484 -10.84 2.11 6.20
C TYR A 484 -10.55 3.52 5.73
N LEU A 485 -10.95 3.85 4.50
CA LEU A 485 -10.74 5.16 3.92
C LEU A 485 -12.05 5.84 3.56
N GLN A 486 -12.06 7.17 3.63
CA GLN A 486 -13.11 8.04 3.11
C GLN A 486 -12.48 9.17 2.32
N ARG A 487 -13.13 9.57 1.23
CA ARG A 487 -12.80 10.74 0.43
C ARG A 487 -14.06 11.44 -0.08
N ASN A 488 -13.95 12.74 -0.32
CA ASN A 488 -15.03 13.56 -0.88
C ASN A 488 -14.85 13.86 -2.37
N GLY A 489 -13.73 13.46 -2.97
CA GLY A 489 -13.40 13.70 -4.36
C GLY A 489 -11.98 13.27 -4.71
N THR A 490 -11.62 13.45 -5.98
CA THR A 490 -10.31 13.09 -6.55
C THR A 490 -9.51 14.31 -7.03
N GLY A 491 -10.02 15.51 -6.76
CA GLY A 491 -9.32 16.76 -7.06
C GLY A 491 -8.07 16.90 -6.19
N LYS A 492 -6.90 17.13 -6.83
CA LYS A 492 -5.62 17.23 -6.13
C LYS A 492 -5.64 18.33 -5.05
N GLU A 493 -6.00 19.56 -5.41
CA GLU A 493 -5.85 20.69 -4.50
C GLU A 493 -6.92 20.77 -3.40
N HIS A 494 -8.17 20.41 -3.72
CA HIS A 494 -9.34 20.61 -2.83
C HIS A 494 -9.93 19.32 -2.28
N GLY A 495 -9.46 18.16 -2.76
CA GLY A 495 -9.89 16.86 -2.27
C GLY A 495 -9.42 16.63 -0.84
N LEU A 496 -10.31 16.06 -0.05
CA LEU A 496 -10.03 15.54 1.29
C LEU A 496 -10.16 14.03 1.23
N MET A 497 -9.19 13.36 1.83
CA MET A 497 -9.18 11.93 2.05
C MET A 497 -8.42 11.61 3.33
N TYR A 498 -8.93 10.64 4.08
CA TYR A 498 -8.17 10.02 5.15
C TYR A 498 -8.17 8.50 5.01
N ALA A 499 -7.20 7.87 5.68
CA ALA A 499 -7.19 6.44 5.96
C ALA A 499 -6.99 6.23 7.46
N VAL A 500 -7.84 5.42 8.10
CA VAL A 500 -7.66 4.96 9.48
C VAL A 500 -7.33 3.47 9.48
N GLN A 501 -6.31 3.06 10.22
CA GLN A 501 -5.77 1.71 10.13
C GLN A 501 -5.21 1.22 11.48
N GLY A 502 -5.37 -0.09 11.74
CA GLY A 502 -4.73 -0.77 12.87
C GLY A 502 -5.01 -2.27 12.89
N ALA A 503 -4.01 -3.09 12.60
CA ALA A 503 -4.12 -4.55 12.68
C ALA A 503 -2.75 -5.23 12.72
N THR A 504 -2.75 -6.48 13.18
CA THR A 504 -1.63 -7.42 13.07
C THR A 504 -1.65 -8.07 11.68
N TYR A 505 -0.57 -7.89 10.91
CA TYR A 505 -0.31 -8.52 9.61
C TYR A 505 1.20 -8.46 9.31
N ASN A 506 1.68 -9.12 8.24
CA ASN A 506 3.11 -9.05 7.92
C ASN A 506 3.53 -7.60 7.60
N HIS A 507 4.68 -7.15 8.12
CA HIS A 507 5.17 -5.77 7.96
C HIS A 507 4.27 -4.68 8.56
N ASN A 508 3.43 -5.00 9.56
CA ASN A 508 2.72 -3.96 10.31
C ASN A 508 3.65 -3.22 11.28
N HIS A 509 3.19 -2.05 11.70
CA HIS A 509 3.75 -1.34 12.84
C HIS A 509 2.86 -1.51 14.06
N ALA A 510 3.43 -1.11 15.18
CA ALA A 510 2.75 -1.03 16.43
C ALA A 510 2.15 0.39 16.52
N ASN A 511 0.96 0.58 15.92
CA ASN A 511 0.47 1.91 15.54
C ASN A 511 -0.96 2.26 16.03
N GLY A 512 -1.58 1.37 16.80
CA GLY A 512 -2.91 1.60 17.37
C GLY A 512 -3.96 1.86 16.29
N MET A 513 -4.75 2.92 16.45
CA MET A 513 -5.65 3.42 15.41
C MET A 513 -4.97 4.59 14.70
N SER A 514 -3.98 4.35 13.84
CA SER A 514 -3.23 5.39 13.13
C SER A 514 -4.07 6.03 12.01
N VAL A 515 -3.76 7.28 11.65
CA VAL A 515 -4.37 7.97 10.51
C VAL A 515 -3.37 8.70 9.62
N GLU A 516 -3.70 8.77 8.34
CA GLU A 516 -3.15 9.72 7.40
C GLU A 516 -4.23 10.68 6.89
N LEU A 517 -3.88 11.96 6.71
CA LEU A 517 -4.78 13.02 6.25
C LEU A 517 -4.21 13.72 5.01
N TYR A 518 -5.00 13.75 3.94
CA TYR A 518 -4.66 14.43 2.69
C TYR A 518 -5.30 15.81 2.58
N GLY A 519 -4.60 16.79 2.03
CA GLY A 519 -5.19 18.10 1.75
C GLY A 519 -4.19 19.02 1.10
N SER A 520 -4.68 20.08 0.45
CA SER A 520 -3.81 21.06 -0.21
C SER A 520 -2.79 20.42 -1.16
N GLY A 521 -3.23 19.38 -1.90
CA GLY A 521 -2.44 18.69 -2.92
C GLY A 521 -1.43 17.65 -2.45
N MET A 522 -1.34 17.34 -1.15
CA MET A 522 -0.42 16.31 -0.62
C MET A 522 -0.95 15.61 0.64
N VAL A 523 -0.31 14.51 1.03
CA VAL A 523 -0.49 13.93 2.37
C VAL A 523 0.17 14.86 3.39
N MET A 524 -0.63 15.42 4.32
CA MET A 524 -0.16 16.38 5.32
C MET A 524 -0.01 15.73 6.69
N GLY A 525 -1.09 15.16 7.24
CA GLY A 525 -1.02 14.33 8.45
C GLY A 525 -0.42 12.99 8.05
N VAL A 526 0.88 12.82 8.27
CA VAL A 526 1.67 11.79 7.59
C VAL A 526 2.05 10.68 8.56
N ASP A 527 2.10 9.43 8.06
CA ASP A 527 2.68 8.29 8.77
C ASP A 527 4.12 8.08 8.26
N PRO A 528 5.14 7.96 9.12
CA PRO A 528 6.54 8.01 8.70
C PRO A 528 7.00 6.80 7.88
N GLY A 529 6.26 5.69 7.90
CA GLY A 529 6.68 4.44 7.28
C GLY A 529 7.95 3.88 7.92
N LYS A 530 8.80 3.21 7.15
CA LYS A 530 10.04 2.62 7.69
C LYS A 530 11.18 3.62 7.83
N GLY A 531 12.09 3.34 8.77
CA GLY A 531 13.40 3.98 8.86
C GLY A 531 14.32 3.59 7.70
N VAL A 532 15.60 3.99 7.77
CA VAL A 532 16.60 3.74 6.70
C VAL A 532 16.71 2.26 6.35
N THR A 533 16.89 1.41 7.36
CA THR A 533 16.82 -0.05 7.25
C THR A 533 16.04 -0.64 8.43
N TYR A 534 15.76 -1.93 8.36
CA TYR A 534 15.04 -2.66 9.40
C TYR A 534 15.90 -2.86 10.65
N GLU A 535 17.21 -2.93 10.46
CA GLU A 535 18.15 -3.33 11.49
C GLU A 535 18.71 -2.14 12.31
N VAL A 536 18.41 -0.88 11.93
CA VAL A 536 18.84 0.28 12.72
C VAL A 536 17.99 0.46 13.99
N PRO A 537 18.60 0.74 15.16
CA PRO A 537 17.85 0.85 16.42
C PRO A 537 16.71 1.88 16.42
N VAL A 538 16.84 2.96 15.64
CA VAL A 538 15.76 3.97 15.54
C VAL A 538 14.51 3.41 14.87
N HIS A 539 14.64 2.44 13.96
CA HIS A 539 13.48 1.82 13.33
C HIS A 539 12.65 1.08 14.36
N VAL A 540 13.28 0.15 15.08
CA VAL A 540 12.62 -0.66 16.13
C VAL A 540 12.11 0.20 17.28
N ASN A 541 12.87 1.20 17.74
CA ASN A 541 12.51 1.96 18.94
C ASN A 541 11.63 3.18 18.69
N TYR A 542 11.36 3.56 17.44
CA TYR A 542 10.52 4.71 17.10
C TYR A 542 9.57 4.42 15.94
N TYR A 543 10.07 4.20 14.72
CA TYR A 543 9.22 4.10 13.52
C TYR A 543 8.21 2.96 13.60
N GLU A 544 8.54 1.86 14.27
CA GLU A 544 7.61 0.75 14.48
C GLU A 544 6.70 0.93 15.71
N GLN A 545 6.82 2.02 16.46
CA GLN A 545 6.17 2.23 17.76
C GLN A 545 5.08 3.31 17.71
N TRP A 546 4.10 3.24 18.61
CA TRP A 546 2.92 4.12 18.60
C TRP A 546 3.25 5.61 18.49
N ALA A 547 4.35 6.02 19.12
CA ALA A 547 4.80 7.41 19.16
C ALA A 547 5.19 7.98 17.79
N ALA A 548 5.40 7.14 16.78
CA ALA A 548 5.64 7.57 15.40
C ALA A 548 4.35 7.82 14.60
N HIS A 549 3.19 7.47 15.15
CA HIS A 549 1.92 7.43 14.42
C HIS A 549 0.91 8.45 14.94
N ASN A 550 -0.06 8.82 14.10
CA ASN A 550 -1.13 9.76 14.45
C ASN A 550 -2.25 9.04 15.18
N THR A 551 -2.05 8.75 16.47
CA THR A 551 -2.93 7.92 17.29
C THR A 551 -2.96 8.39 18.76
N VAL A 552 -3.63 7.64 19.64
CA VAL A 552 -3.57 7.85 21.09
C VAL A 552 -2.79 6.73 21.76
N ILE A 553 -1.77 7.10 22.53
CA ILE A 553 -1.05 6.22 23.45
C ILE A 553 -1.81 6.19 24.78
N SER A 554 -1.97 5.01 25.35
CA SER A 554 -2.63 4.81 26.64
C SER A 554 -1.60 4.52 27.72
N GLY A 555 -1.67 5.23 28.86
CA GLY A 555 -0.78 4.96 30.00
C GLY A 555 0.69 5.27 29.73
N SER A 556 0.98 6.14 28.76
CA SER A 556 2.33 6.40 28.24
C SER A 556 3.03 5.13 27.75
N ARG A 557 2.29 4.03 27.55
CA ARG A 557 2.79 2.68 27.31
C ARG A 557 2.05 2.08 26.13
N SER A 558 2.70 1.90 24.98
CA SER A 558 2.07 1.18 23.87
C SER A 558 3.13 0.57 22.95
N ALA A 559 3.11 -0.76 22.90
CA ALA A 559 4.02 -1.59 22.12
C ALA A 559 3.32 -2.90 21.73
N SER A 560 3.91 -3.67 20.82
CA SER A 560 3.39 -5.00 20.50
C SER A 560 3.47 -5.94 21.71
N VAL A 561 2.67 -7.02 21.70
CA VAL A 561 2.66 -8.01 22.79
C VAL A 561 2.96 -9.43 22.26
N PRO A 562 4.12 -10.04 22.58
CA PRO A 562 5.23 -9.45 23.34
C PRO A 562 5.90 -8.31 22.57
N TYR A 563 6.73 -7.54 23.27
CA TYR A 563 7.50 -6.46 22.64
C TYR A 563 8.38 -7.03 21.52
N PHE A 564 8.25 -6.48 20.33
CA PHE A 564 8.94 -6.93 19.14
C PHE A 564 10.31 -6.27 19.06
N HIS A 565 11.36 -7.09 18.98
CA HIS A 565 12.76 -6.64 18.95
C HIS A 565 13.40 -6.76 17.55
N GLY A 566 12.71 -7.38 16.59
CA GLY A 566 13.18 -7.53 15.23
C GLY A 566 12.93 -6.28 14.39
N GLY A 567 13.49 -6.24 13.19
CA GLY A 567 13.25 -5.14 12.25
C GLY A 567 12.14 -5.37 11.23
N GLY A 568 11.58 -6.58 11.10
CA GLY A 568 10.55 -6.86 10.10
C GLY A 568 9.74 -8.10 10.44
N GLY A 569 8.50 -8.15 9.99
CA GLY A 569 7.53 -9.19 10.36
C GLY A 569 6.29 -8.61 11.05
N ALA A 570 5.45 -9.50 11.59
CA ALA A 570 4.20 -9.13 12.24
C ALA A 570 4.38 -8.78 13.73
N LYS A 571 3.86 -7.62 14.13
CA LYS A 571 3.77 -7.12 15.49
C LYS A 571 2.35 -7.36 16.00
N ASN A 572 2.21 -8.16 17.05
CA ASN A 572 0.89 -8.45 17.61
C ASN A 572 0.34 -7.26 18.38
N ILE A 573 -0.64 -6.60 17.77
CA ILE A 573 -1.39 -5.47 18.33
C ILE A 573 -2.89 -5.75 18.35
N GLY A 574 -3.32 -6.95 17.94
CA GLY A 574 -4.73 -7.21 17.68
C GLY A 574 -5.18 -6.48 16.43
N HIS A 575 -6.38 -5.89 16.45
CA HIS A 575 -6.92 -5.16 15.32
C HIS A 575 -8.08 -4.23 15.72
N ILE A 576 -8.29 -3.20 14.91
CA ILE A 576 -9.47 -2.33 15.02
C ILE A 576 -10.68 -3.00 14.38
N THR A 577 -11.87 -2.69 14.90
CA THR A 577 -13.15 -3.15 14.36
C THR A 577 -13.98 -1.96 13.91
N LEU A 578 -14.72 -2.12 12.81
CA LEU A 578 -15.61 -1.09 12.30
C LEU A 578 -16.96 -1.16 13.03
N SER A 579 -17.33 -0.09 13.73
CA SER A 579 -18.62 0.05 14.41
C SER A 579 -19.67 0.64 13.46
N ALA A 580 -19.32 1.72 12.76
CA ALA A 580 -20.18 2.35 11.75
C ALA A 580 -19.34 3.07 10.70
N MET A 581 -19.87 3.20 9.48
CA MET A 581 -19.23 3.91 8.38
C MET A 581 -20.30 4.35 7.37
N GLU A 582 -20.16 5.56 6.83
CA GLU A 582 -21.00 6.02 5.73
C GLU A 582 -20.18 6.90 4.78
N PRO A 583 -20.15 6.55 3.47
CA PRO A 583 -20.60 5.27 2.91
C PRO A 583 -19.74 4.09 3.37
N LEU A 584 -20.32 2.89 3.44
CA LEU A 584 -19.55 1.65 3.50
C LEU A 584 -18.64 1.52 2.28
N ALA A 585 -17.56 0.73 2.39
CA ALA A 585 -16.65 0.46 1.27
C ALA A 585 -17.42 0.01 0.01
N ASP A 586 -17.01 0.54 -1.15
CA ASP A 586 -17.60 0.27 -2.47
C ASP A 586 -19.11 0.60 -2.59
N SER A 587 -19.69 1.29 -1.60
CA SER A 587 -21.08 1.76 -1.61
C SER A 587 -21.19 3.23 -1.99
N ASN A 588 -22.37 3.62 -2.48
CA ASN A 588 -22.67 5.02 -2.77
C ASN A 588 -22.88 5.83 -1.50
N ALA A 589 -22.30 7.02 -1.43
CA ALA A 589 -22.58 7.99 -0.37
C ALA A 589 -24.04 8.48 -0.41
N ILE A 590 -24.63 8.62 0.78
CA ILE A 590 -25.93 9.23 1.02
C ILE A 590 -25.80 10.75 1.08
N SER A 591 -24.75 11.29 1.72
CA SER A 591 -24.51 12.73 1.77
C SER A 591 -23.44 13.15 0.76
N PRO A 592 -23.63 14.23 -0.02
CA PRO A 592 -22.53 14.83 -0.78
C PRO A 592 -21.55 15.60 0.12
N PHE A 593 -21.96 15.97 1.35
CA PHE A 593 -21.19 16.85 2.22
C PHE A 593 -20.41 16.10 3.30
N CYS A 594 -20.94 14.96 3.74
CA CYS A 594 -20.41 14.23 4.88
C CYS A 594 -19.97 12.81 4.49
N SER A 595 -18.97 12.30 5.21
CA SER A 595 -18.65 10.87 5.30
C SER A 595 -17.86 10.62 6.57
N PHE A 596 -17.94 9.43 7.13
CA PHE A 596 -17.25 9.11 8.38
C PHE A 596 -16.93 7.62 8.53
N THR A 597 -16.08 7.34 9.50
CA THR A 597 -15.76 6.02 10.05
C THR A 597 -15.77 6.12 11.56
N ASP A 598 -16.36 5.13 12.21
CA ASP A 598 -16.33 4.96 13.66
C ASP A 598 -15.76 3.58 13.98
N THR A 599 -14.59 3.55 14.62
CA THR A 599 -13.81 2.33 14.90
C THR A 599 -13.69 2.07 16.40
N ARG A 600 -13.49 0.80 16.78
CA ARG A 600 -13.22 0.36 18.15
C ARG A 600 -11.92 -0.42 18.20
N TYR A 601 -11.17 -0.24 19.29
CA TYR A 601 -9.92 -0.94 19.52
C TYR A 601 -9.79 -1.30 21.00
N THR A 602 -9.15 -2.43 21.28
CA THR A 602 -8.75 -2.78 22.64
C THR A 602 -7.26 -3.04 22.60
N ASP A 603 -6.50 -2.13 23.19
CA ASP A 603 -5.05 -2.26 23.24
C ASP A 603 -4.68 -3.49 24.08
N ILE A 604 -3.94 -4.43 23.48
CA ILE A 604 -3.52 -5.65 24.15
C ILE A 604 -2.56 -5.32 25.30
N ALA A 605 -1.68 -4.32 25.13
CA ALA A 605 -0.65 -3.99 26.11
C ALA A 605 -1.23 -3.35 27.37
N THR A 606 -2.20 -2.45 27.23
CA THR A 606 -2.77 -1.68 28.36
C THR A 606 -4.16 -2.13 28.79
N ARG A 607 -4.84 -2.95 27.96
CA ARG A 607 -6.27 -3.29 28.08
C ARG A 607 -7.22 -2.10 27.91
N ALA A 608 -6.71 -0.93 27.55
CA ALA A 608 -7.54 0.24 27.31
C ALA A 608 -8.48 0.01 26.12
N LYS A 609 -9.75 0.33 26.31
CA LYS A 609 -10.74 0.40 25.24
C LYS A 609 -10.68 1.79 24.64
N GLN A 610 -10.60 1.81 23.32
CA GLN A 610 -10.51 3.03 22.54
C GLN A 610 -11.59 3.09 21.46
N GLN A 611 -12.02 4.30 21.13
CA GLN A 611 -13.00 4.60 20.10
C GLN A 611 -12.56 5.82 19.30
N ARG A 612 -12.64 5.75 17.97
CA ARG A 612 -12.30 6.89 17.10
C ARG A 612 -13.39 7.10 16.07
N THR A 613 -14.01 8.28 16.09
CA THR A 613 -14.85 8.75 14.99
C THR A 613 -14.04 9.76 14.19
N LEU A 614 -13.78 9.44 12.93
CA LEU A 614 -13.12 10.33 11.97
C LEU A 614 -14.11 10.66 10.86
N ALA A 615 -14.26 11.93 10.51
CA ALA A 615 -15.23 12.38 9.52
C ALA A 615 -14.65 13.45 8.57
N ILE A 616 -15.15 13.49 7.35
CA ILE A 616 -14.99 14.61 6.41
C ILE A 616 -16.30 15.39 6.40
N ILE A 617 -16.21 16.71 6.56
CA ILE A 617 -17.35 17.62 6.46
C ILE A 617 -17.02 18.72 5.45
N ARG A 618 -17.88 18.88 4.44
CA ARG A 618 -17.73 19.91 3.43
C ARG A 618 -18.52 21.17 3.71
N LEU A 619 -17.83 22.28 3.50
CA LEU A 619 -18.37 23.64 3.56
C LEU A 619 -18.69 24.14 2.15
N SER A 620 -17.88 23.77 1.16
CA SER A 620 -18.08 24.10 -0.25
C SER A 620 -17.39 23.09 -1.19
N ASP A 621 -17.36 23.42 -2.49
CA ASP A 621 -16.62 22.66 -3.51
C ASP A 621 -15.10 22.80 -3.40
N SER A 622 -14.59 23.80 -2.65
CA SER A 622 -13.16 24.03 -2.45
C SER A 622 -12.71 23.93 -0.98
N THR A 623 -13.63 23.95 -0.02
CA THR A 623 -13.31 23.99 1.43
C THR A 623 -14.04 22.91 2.24
N GLY A 624 -13.40 22.47 3.31
CA GLY A 624 -13.91 21.50 4.27
C GLY A 624 -12.85 21.13 5.29
N TYR A 625 -13.21 20.27 6.23
CA TYR A 625 -12.31 19.87 7.31
C TYR A 625 -12.54 18.42 7.71
N TYR A 626 -11.59 17.87 8.46
CA TYR A 626 -11.75 16.62 9.18
C TYR A 626 -12.15 16.87 10.62
N LEU A 627 -12.99 16.00 11.17
CA LEU A 627 -13.25 15.91 12.60
C LEU A 627 -12.70 14.59 13.12
N ASP A 628 -11.95 14.65 14.21
CA ASP A 628 -11.52 13.48 14.96
C ASP A 628 -12.00 13.56 16.40
N ILE A 629 -12.81 12.58 16.81
CA ILE A 629 -13.25 12.39 18.20
C ILE A 629 -12.67 11.07 18.68
N TYR A 630 -11.71 11.14 19.60
CA TYR A 630 -10.97 9.98 20.10
C TYR A 630 -11.20 9.80 21.60
N ARG A 631 -11.63 8.59 21.97
CA ARG A 631 -11.78 8.14 23.35
C ARG A 631 -10.80 7.06 23.72
N SER A 632 -10.38 7.07 24.98
CA SER A 632 -9.60 6.01 25.61
C SER A 632 -9.93 5.95 27.09
N ASP A 633 -10.19 4.74 27.62
CA ASP A 633 -10.58 4.55 29.02
C ASP A 633 -9.40 4.27 29.97
N HIS A 634 -8.15 4.43 29.51
CA HIS A 634 -6.99 4.21 30.37
C HIS A 634 -7.00 5.19 31.56
N PRO A 635 -6.92 4.71 32.81
CA PRO A 635 -7.26 5.52 33.98
C PRO A 635 -6.18 6.50 34.43
N GLN A 636 -4.93 6.33 33.99
CA GLN A 636 -3.80 7.15 34.47
C GLN A 636 -3.56 8.37 33.59
N ASP A 637 -3.34 8.14 32.30
CA ASP A 637 -3.05 9.16 31.31
C ASP A 637 -3.28 8.60 29.90
N ASN A 638 -3.45 9.52 28.95
CA ASN A 638 -3.54 9.27 27.52
C ASN A 638 -2.85 10.40 26.74
N GLU A 639 -2.11 10.06 25.69
CA GLU A 639 -1.39 11.02 24.84
C GLU A 639 -1.93 10.96 23.41
N TYR A 640 -2.61 12.02 22.97
CA TYR A 640 -2.97 12.21 21.57
C TYR A 640 -1.78 12.77 20.80
N ILE A 641 -1.35 12.09 19.74
CA ILE A 641 -0.17 12.46 18.95
C ILE A 641 -0.57 12.80 17.52
N TYR A 642 -0.01 13.88 16.99
CA TYR A 642 -0.18 14.27 15.60
C TYR A 642 1.11 14.81 15.00
N HIS A 643 1.52 14.20 13.89
CA HIS A 643 2.64 14.56 13.04
C HIS A 643 2.11 15.17 11.74
N ASN A 644 2.73 16.25 11.29
CA ASN A 644 2.36 16.88 10.03
C ASN A 644 3.61 17.18 9.21
N THR A 645 3.54 16.93 7.90
CA THR A 645 4.54 17.42 6.97
C THR A 645 4.60 18.95 7.05
N GLY A 646 5.77 19.52 7.30
CA GLY A 646 5.94 20.96 7.23
C GLY A 646 7.23 21.47 7.84
N ASP A 647 7.33 22.79 7.87
CA ASP A 647 8.49 23.54 8.32
C ASP A 647 8.41 23.88 9.81
N THR A 648 7.23 24.27 10.29
CA THR A 648 7.03 24.74 11.66
C THR A 648 5.65 24.36 12.20
N VAL A 649 5.52 24.36 13.53
CA VAL A 649 4.25 24.33 14.25
C VAL A 649 4.20 25.45 15.28
N SER A 650 3.07 26.15 15.37
CA SER A 650 2.81 27.17 16.39
C SER A 650 1.53 26.84 17.15
N LEU A 651 1.54 27.01 18.48
CA LEU A 651 0.34 26.84 19.30
C LEU A 651 -0.25 28.22 19.64
N LEU A 652 -1.53 28.39 19.34
CA LEU A 652 -2.27 29.63 19.52
C LEU A 652 -3.43 29.40 20.51
N ASN A 653 -3.79 30.42 21.28
CA ASN A 653 -4.96 30.41 22.14
C ASN A 653 -6.26 30.62 21.34
N ARG A 654 -7.41 30.67 22.02
CA ARG A 654 -8.74 30.93 21.41
C ARG A 654 -8.81 32.24 20.63
N ASP A 655 -8.04 33.26 21.03
CA ASP A 655 -7.95 34.56 20.34
C ASP A 655 -6.90 34.57 19.21
N ARG A 656 -6.36 33.40 18.83
CA ARG A 656 -5.31 33.21 17.82
C ARG A 656 -4.00 33.93 18.14
N LYS A 657 -3.73 34.22 19.43
CA LYS A 657 -2.44 34.73 19.90
C LYS A 657 -1.52 33.56 20.27
N PRO A 658 -0.20 33.65 20.02
CA PRO A 658 0.75 32.62 20.43
C PRO A 658 0.65 32.31 21.93
N LEU A 659 0.63 31.02 22.27
CA LEU A 659 0.73 30.57 23.66
C LEU A 659 2.15 30.74 24.18
N GLU A 660 2.28 31.11 25.45
CA GLU A 660 3.56 31.04 26.14
C GLU A 660 3.92 29.56 26.34
N LEU A 661 5.05 29.14 25.76
CA LEU A 661 5.54 27.76 25.84
C LEU A 661 6.84 27.71 26.64
N LYS A 662 6.98 26.68 27.47
CA LYS A 662 8.17 26.42 28.28
C LYS A 662 8.81 25.09 27.89
N ARG A 663 10.14 25.05 27.87
CA ARG A 663 10.87 23.80 27.61
C ARG A 663 10.51 22.76 28.66
N ALA A 664 10.03 21.60 28.20
CA ALA A 664 9.66 20.49 29.07
C ALA A 664 9.79 19.17 28.31
N ALA A 665 10.21 18.12 29.01
CA ALA A 665 10.20 16.77 28.44
C ALA A 665 8.77 16.20 28.46
N ILE A 666 8.45 15.39 27.46
CA ILE A 666 7.24 14.56 27.47
C ILE A 666 7.44 13.46 28.52
N PRO A 667 6.50 13.24 29.45
CA PRO A 667 6.59 12.13 30.39
C PRO A 667 6.69 10.78 29.67
N LEU A 668 7.62 9.93 30.13
CA LEU A 668 7.85 8.59 29.58
C LEU A 668 7.34 7.52 30.56
N CYS A 669 6.92 6.37 30.06
CA CYS A 669 6.67 5.22 30.92
C CYS A 669 7.97 4.76 31.59
N ARG A 670 7.86 4.26 32.82
CA ARG A 670 8.99 3.68 33.57
C ARG A 670 8.99 2.15 33.54
N SER A 671 8.10 1.53 32.76
CA SER A 671 8.02 0.08 32.66
C SER A 671 9.25 -0.46 31.91
N PRO A 672 9.89 -1.55 32.39
CA PRO A 672 11.11 -2.10 31.77
C PRO A 672 10.91 -2.63 30.34
N PHE A 673 9.66 -2.73 29.86
CA PHE A 673 9.31 -3.19 28.52
C PHE A 673 8.65 -2.12 27.65
N ASP A 674 8.65 -0.85 28.08
CA ASP A 674 8.15 0.25 27.24
C ASP A 674 9.24 0.72 26.27
N PRO A 675 9.02 0.63 24.95
CA PRO A 675 9.88 1.29 23.99
C PRO A 675 9.69 2.80 24.17
N PRO A 676 10.77 3.55 24.39
CA PRO A 676 10.66 4.96 24.72
C PRO A 676 10.44 5.81 23.46
N GLY A 677 9.46 5.47 22.63
CA GLY A 677 9.17 6.13 21.35
C GLY A 677 8.97 7.63 21.51
N LEU A 678 8.28 8.06 22.57
CA LEU A 678 8.09 9.48 22.90
C LEU A 678 9.42 10.23 23.13
N ARG A 679 10.51 9.55 23.51
CA ARG A 679 11.85 10.16 23.69
C ARG A 679 12.43 10.71 22.38
N TYR A 680 11.94 10.23 21.23
CA TYR A 680 12.44 10.63 19.94
C TYR A 680 11.83 11.95 19.46
N ILE A 681 10.73 12.41 20.07
CA ILE A 681 10.19 13.76 19.87
C ILE A 681 11.04 14.72 20.72
N ARG A 682 11.89 15.51 20.04
CA ARG A 682 12.89 16.38 20.67
C ARG A 682 12.46 17.84 20.61
N ASN A 683 13.28 18.71 21.22
CA ASN A 683 13.10 20.16 21.22
C ASN A 683 11.71 20.58 21.72
N THR A 684 11.18 19.83 22.69
CA THR A 684 9.80 19.95 23.14
C THR A 684 9.57 21.20 23.98
N LEU A 685 8.58 21.97 23.56
CA LEU A 685 8.01 23.11 24.29
C LEU A 685 6.59 22.76 24.70
N SER A 686 6.14 23.23 25.86
CA SER A 686 4.85 22.84 26.43
C SER A 686 4.07 23.99 27.07
N SER A 687 2.76 23.82 27.17
CA SER A 687 1.86 24.68 27.92
C SER A 687 0.69 23.86 28.48
N ALA A 688 0.42 24.01 29.77
CA ALA A 688 -0.75 23.42 30.42
C ALA A 688 -1.92 24.40 30.33
N THR A 689 -3.04 23.96 29.76
CA THR A 689 -4.22 24.81 29.60
C THR A 689 -5.48 23.96 29.43
N GLY A 690 -6.57 24.42 30.06
CA GLY A 690 -7.91 23.87 29.87
C GLY A 690 -8.69 24.52 28.72
N GLU A 691 -8.14 25.55 28.10
CA GLU A 691 -8.77 26.31 27.02
C GLU A 691 -8.61 25.62 25.67
N ASN A 692 -9.49 25.96 24.72
CA ASN A 692 -9.33 25.57 23.33
C ASN A 692 -8.05 26.19 22.76
N ILE A 693 -7.32 25.43 21.95
CA ILE A 693 -6.12 25.90 21.26
C ILE A 693 -6.21 25.66 19.75
N THR A 694 -5.35 26.35 19.01
CA THR A 694 -5.11 26.06 17.59
C THR A 694 -3.64 25.73 17.38
N ALA A 695 -3.33 24.54 16.89
CA ALA A 695 -2.00 24.23 16.35
C ALA A 695 -1.97 24.57 14.86
N LEU A 696 -1.06 25.44 14.45
CA LEU A 696 -0.91 25.86 13.05
C LEU A 696 0.40 25.32 12.51
N PHE A 697 0.30 24.29 11.68
CA PHE A 697 1.42 23.76 10.91
C PHE A 697 1.54 24.53 9.60
N ARG A 698 2.76 24.92 9.24
CA ARG A 698 3.06 25.67 8.01
C ARG A 698 4.04 24.87 7.15
N LEU A 699 3.83 24.88 5.84
CA LEU A 699 4.77 24.39 4.85
C LEU A 699 4.74 25.29 3.59
N GLU A 700 5.79 25.25 2.78
CA GLU A 700 5.85 25.98 1.50
C GLU A 700 5.70 25.01 0.31
N ARG A 701 4.87 25.40 -0.67
CA ARG A 701 4.76 24.68 -1.94
C ARG A 701 4.55 25.64 -3.10
N ASN A 702 5.44 25.58 -4.10
CA ASN A 702 5.38 26.37 -5.33
C ASN A 702 5.28 27.90 -5.08
N GLY A 703 6.04 28.41 -4.13
CA GLY A 703 6.03 29.81 -3.69
C GLY A 703 4.80 30.21 -2.86
N THR A 704 3.94 29.25 -2.48
CA THR A 704 2.72 29.52 -1.72
C THR A 704 2.69 28.73 -0.42
N ASP A 705 2.45 29.43 0.68
CA ASP A 705 2.28 28.80 1.98
C ASP A 705 1.02 27.94 2.04
N GLN A 706 1.20 26.72 2.51
CA GLN A 706 0.13 25.80 2.85
C GLN A 706 0.11 25.60 4.35
N TYR A 707 -1.07 25.35 4.88
CA TYR A 707 -1.28 25.20 6.31
C TYR A 707 -2.14 24.00 6.61
N MET A 708 -1.82 23.32 7.71
CA MET A 708 -2.77 22.47 8.41
C MET A 708 -3.08 23.17 9.73
N GLN A 709 -4.32 23.62 9.89
CA GLN A 709 -4.83 24.15 11.15
C GLN A 709 -5.52 23.02 11.93
N VAL A 710 -5.14 22.85 13.18
CA VAL A 710 -5.77 21.90 14.11
C VAL A 710 -6.43 22.68 15.24
N LEU A 711 -7.76 22.83 15.22
CA LEU A 711 -8.48 23.35 16.38
C LEU A 711 -8.71 22.20 17.35
N PHE A 712 -8.19 22.34 18.56
CA PHE A 712 -8.24 21.29 19.58
C PHE A 712 -9.09 21.78 20.74
N ALA A 713 -10.11 21.00 21.10
CA ALA A 713 -10.95 21.33 22.25
C ALA A 713 -10.12 21.31 23.55
N GLY A 714 -10.32 22.28 24.42
CA GLY A 714 -9.73 22.32 25.75
C GLY A 714 -10.49 21.42 26.72
N GLN A 715 -9.78 20.91 27.71
CA GLN A 715 -10.33 20.22 28.88
C GLN A 715 -9.36 20.38 30.05
N ASN A 716 -9.88 20.25 31.27
CA ASN A 716 -9.06 20.21 32.47
C ASN A 716 -7.99 19.10 32.38
N ASP A 717 -6.85 19.34 33.04
CA ASP A 717 -5.72 18.42 33.14
C ASP A 717 -5.08 18.04 31.79
N ARG A 718 -5.14 18.96 30.83
CA ARG A 718 -4.42 18.86 29.55
C ARG A 718 -3.12 19.65 29.54
N THR A 719 -2.08 19.02 29.01
CA THR A 719 -0.81 19.65 28.66
C THR A 719 -0.53 19.42 27.18
N PHE A 720 -0.28 20.50 26.45
CA PHE A 720 0.09 20.45 25.05
C PHE A 720 1.60 20.59 24.90
N TYR A 721 2.18 19.76 24.04
CA TYR A 721 3.58 19.80 23.65
C TYR A 721 3.67 20.05 22.14
N ALA A 722 4.65 20.84 21.73
CA ALA A 722 5.10 20.98 20.35
C ALA A 722 6.57 20.59 20.28
N GLY A 723 6.97 19.80 19.29
CA GLY A 723 8.34 19.31 19.15
C GLY A 723 8.66 18.77 17.76
N GLU A 724 9.83 18.16 17.65
CA GLU A 724 10.39 17.65 16.41
C GLU A 724 10.61 16.13 16.50
N ALA A 725 9.82 15.39 15.72
CA ALA A 725 10.00 13.97 15.51
C ALA A 725 11.13 13.68 14.49
N PRO A 726 11.66 12.44 14.45
CA PRO A 726 12.50 11.97 13.36
C PRO A 726 11.91 12.21 11.95
N SER A 727 12.77 12.06 10.96
CA SER A 727 12.42 12.29 9.55
C SER A 727 11.35 11.34 9.04
N THR A 728 10.39 11.86 8.28
CA THR A 728 9.30 11.06 7.70
C THR A 728 9.71 10.56 6.30
N ASN A 729 9.95 9.26 6.14
CA ASN A 729 10.43 8.68 4.88
C ASN A 729 9.39 8.76 3.74
N THR A 730 8.12 8.70 4.10
CA THR A 730 6.96 8.77 3.18
C THR A 730 6.61 10.21 2.77
N ALA A 731 7.22 11.21 3.41
CA ALA A 731 6.98 12.62 3.10
C ALA A 731 7.39 12.97 1.65
N PRO A 732 6.89 14.09 1.12
CA PRO A 732 7.38 14.67 -0.12
C PRO A 732 8.92 14.84 -0.10
N PRO A 733 9.61 14.72 -1.26
CA PRO A 733 11.08 14.69 -1.30
C PRO A 733 11.80 15.80 -0.52
N VAL A 734 11.27 17.04 -0.53
CA VAL A 734 11.87 18.20 0.15
C VAL A 734 11.78 18.12 1.69
N TYR A 735 10.88 17.30 2.23
CA TYR A 735 10.66 17.10 3.65
C TYR A 735 11.19 15.75 4.17
N ARG A 736 11.53 14.81 3.27
CA ARG A 736 11.89 13.43 3.62
C ARG A 736 13.05 13.28 4.60
N ASN A 737 14.02 14.19 4.55
CA ASN A 737 15.24 14.15 5.35
C ASN A 737 15.25 15.20 6.47
N ARG A 738 14.11 15.85 6.75
CA ARG A 738 14.00 16.90 7.77
C ARG A 738 13.26 16.36 9.00
N PRO A 739 13.53 16.89 10.21
CA PRO A 739 12.70 16.61 11.38
C PRO A 739 11.23 16.94 11.09
N THR A 740 10.32 16.13 11.62
CA THR A 740 8.88 16.27 11.37
C THR A 740 8.23 17.04 12.52
N PRO A 741 7.57 18.18 12.28
CA PRO A 741 6.81 18.87 13.31
C PRO A 741 5.71 17.97 13.90
N ALA A 742 5.62 17.94 15.23
CA ALA A 742 4.64 17.14 15.94
C ALA A 742 4.03 17.89 17.12
N ILE A 743 2.79 17.54 17.45
CA ILE A 743 2.14 17.93 18.71
C ILE A 743 1.76 16.68 19.50
N VAL A 744 1.84 16.80 20.84
CA VAL A 744 1.32 15.81 21.77
C VAL A 744 0.38 16.51 22.74
N CYS A 745 -0.87 16.09 22.81
CA CYS A 745 -1.82 16.52 23.85
C CYS A 745 -1.92 15.40 24.88
N ARG A 746 -1.33 15.62 26.05
CA ARG A 746 -1.44 14.69 27.18
C ARG A 746 -2.64 15.08 28.04
N GLN A 747 -3.48 14.12 28.37
CA GLN A 747 -4.54 14.25 29.36
C GLN A 747 -4.27 13.33 30.54
N GLN A 748 -4.32 13.86 31.77
CA GLN A 748 -4.34 13.01 32.96
C GLN A 748 -5.73 12.40 33.13
N GLY A 749 -5.74 11.12 33.51
CA GLY A 749 -6.95 10.31 33.59
C GLY A 749 -7.41 9.75 32.26
N GLU A 750 -8.61 9.18 32.31
CA GLU A 750 -9.34 8.71 31.14
C GLU A 750 -9.68 9.85 30.16
N ALA A 751 -9.84 9.50 28.89
CA ALA A 751 -10.31 10.38 27.84
C ALA A 751 -11.59 9.85 27.20
N TRP A 752 -12.45 9.18 27.95
CA TRP A 752 -13.73 8.68 27.47
C TRP A 752 -14.85 9.69 27.68
N ALA A 753 -15.03 10.16 28.92
CA ALA A 753 -15.99 11.21 29.26
C ALA A 753 -15.51 12.60 28.82
N ARG A 754 -14.19 12.79 28.72
CA ARG A 754 -13.54 14.00 28.20
C ARG A 754 -12.70 13.65 26.95
N PRO A 755 -13.35 13.35 25.81
CA PRO A 755 -12.66 12.90 24.61
C PRO A 755 -11.69 13.94 24.06
N PHE A 756 -10.67 13.48 23.36
CA PHE A 756 -9.90 14.35 22.47
C PHE A 756 -10.79 14.69 21.27
N VAL A 757 -10.93 15.99 20.98
CA VAL A 757 -11.74 16.49 19.87
C VAL A 757 -10.88 17.46 19.08
N ALA A 758 -10.59 17.12 17.82
CA ALA A 758 -9.73 17.89 16.95
C ALA A 758 -10.39 18.11 15.57
N ILE A 759 -10.31 19.34 15.06
CA ILE A 759 -10.68 19.70 13.69
C ILE A 759 -9.41 19.96 12.89
N TYR A 760 -9.22 19.24 11.79
CA TYR A 760 -8.09 19.42 10.86
C TYR A 760 -8.57 20.13 9.60
N GLU A 761 -8.07 21.33 9.34
CA GLU A 761 -8.37 22.10 8.15
C GLU A 761 -7.08 22.35 7.34
N PRO A 762 -6.91 21.69 6.18
CA PRO A 762 -5.89 22.06 5.22
C PRO A 762 -6.34 23.27 4.38
N PHE A 763 -5.48 24.27 4.21
CA PHE A 763 -5.74 25.42 3.34
C PHE A 763 -4.48 26.05 2.76
N ALA A 764 -4.66 26.78 1.65
CA ALA A 764 -3.60 27.50 0.95
C ALA A 764 -3.71 29.02 1.18
N GLY A 765 -2.58 29.66 1.47
CA GLY A 765 -2.48 31.10 1.65
C GLY A 765 -2.75 31.57 3.09
N SER A 766 -1.99 32.58 3.52
CA SER A 766 -2.09 33.12 4.88
C SER A 766 -3.49 33.67 5.18
N GLY A 767 -4.05 33.31 6.34
CA GLY A 767 -5.36 33.78 6.80
C GLY A 767 -6.57 33.30 5.99
N LYS A 768 -6.41 32.26 5.17
CA LYS A 768 -7.48 31.70 4.30
C LYS A 768 -8.21 30.49 4.90
N TYR A 769 -8.05 30.22 6.18
CA TYR A 769 -8.85 29.23 6.90
C TYR A 769 -10.35 29.59 6.89
N SER A 770 -11.20 28.58 6.85
CA SER A 770 -12.67 28.68 6.83
C SER A 770 -13.26 28.45 8.22
N VAL A 771 -12.67 27.54 9.00
CA VAL A 771 -13.10 27.24 10.37
C VAL A 771 -12.55 28.29 11.32
N ASP A 772 -13.44 29.05 11.94
CA ASP A 772 -13.08 30.14 12.86
C ASP A 772 -12.76 29.58 14.26
N ARG A 773 -13.75 28.91 14.87
CA ARG A 773 -13.67 28.36 16.22
C ARG A 773 -14.58 27.14 16.42
N ILE A 774 -14.30 26.41 17.50
CA ILE A 774 -15.12 25.29 17.97
C ILE A 774 -15.58 25.51 19.41
N GLU A 775 -16.75 24.98 19.76
CA GLU A 775 -17.32 25.04 21.12
C GLU A 775 -18.02 23.72 21.43
N MET A 776 -17.70 23.11 22.58
CA MET A 776 -18.44 21.96 23.08
C MET A 776 -19.80 22.45 23.57
N GLU A 777 -20.88 21.78 23.16
CA GLU A 777 -22.20 22.05 23.73
C GLU A 777 -22.23 21.53 25.17
N SER A 778 -22.93 22.24 26.06
CA SER A 778 -22.99 21.88 27.48
C SER A 778 -23.68 20.52 27.66
N GLU A 779 -22.87 19.48 27.88
CA GLU A 779 -23.34 18.11 28.06
C GLU A 779 -23.94 17.93 29.45
N ARG A 780 -25.21 17.50 29.48
CA ARG A 780 -25.82 16.88 30.66
C ARG A 780 -25.22 15.47 30.85
N GLY A 781 -23.99 15.39 31.35
CA GLY A 781 -23.42 14.21 32.04
C GLY A 781 -23.29 12.87 31.29
N ASP A 782 -23.53 12.78 29.97
CA ASP A 782 -23.43 11.53 29.23
C ASP A 782 -22.05 11.32 28.59
N LYS A 783 -21.21 10.52 29.27
CA LYS A 783 -19.85 10.17 28.82
C LYS A 783 -19.75 9.49 27.44
N ASN A 784 -20.85 8.99 26.88
CA ASN A 784 -20.90 8.30 25.59
C ASN A 784 -21.42 9.19 24.46
N PHE A 785 -21.59 10.49 24.70
CA PHE A 785 -22.10 11.42 23.71
C PHE A 785 -21.14 12.60 23.55
N THR A 786 -21.07 13.15 22.34
CA THR A 786 -20.39 14.41 22.05
C THR A 786 -21.28 15.29 21.20
N ALA A 787 -21.47 16.52 21.65
CA ALA A 787 -22.09 17.58 20.86
C ALA A 787 -21.12 18.75 20.69
N LEU A 788 -20.80 19.09 19.44
CA LEU A 788 -19.78 20.08 19.08
C LEU A 788 -20.36 21.08 18.08
N SER A 789 -20.20 22.36 18.35
CA SER A 789 -20.44 23.42 17.38
C SER A 789 -19.15 23.86 16.71
N VAL A 790 -19.19 23.91 15.38
CA VAL A 790 -18.12 24.45 14.53
C VAL A 790 -18.64 25.71 13.86
N TYR A 791 -17.98 26.85 14.10
CA TYR A 791 -18.34 28.13 13.53
C TYR A 791 -17.38 28.49 12.39
N ASN A 792 -17.93 28.94 11.26
CA ASN A 792 -17.16 29.26 10.07
C ASN A 792 -17.21 30.76 9.76
N ARG A 793 -16.21 31.23 9.02
CA ARG A 793 -16.09 32.64 8.64
C ARG A 793 -17.14 33.13 7.65
N ASP A 794 -17.82 32.22 6.94
CA ASP A 794 -18.96 32.54 6.07
C ASP A 794 -20.27 32.75 6.86
N GLY A 795 -20.22 32.62 8.19
CA GLY A 795 -21.38 32.74 9.09
C GLY A 795 -22.20 31.45 9.21
N SER A 796 -21.79 30.36 8.56
CA SER A 796 -22.41 29.04 8.76
C SER A 796 -21.91 28.38 10.05
N ARG A 797 -22.74 27.54 10.63
CA ARG A 797 -22.43 26.73 11.82
C ARG A 797 -22.77 25.27 11.55
N GLN A 798 -21.93 24.33 11.99
CA GLN A 798 -22.29 22.91 12.04
C GLN A 798 -22.45 22.48 13.49
N LEU A 799 -23.60 21.93 13.84
CA LEU A 799 -23.80 21.17 15.08
C LEU A 799 -23.55 19.69 14.77
N ILE A 800 -22.50 19.16 15.38
CA ILE A 800 -22.04 17.78 15.20
C ILE A 800 -22.47 16.98 16.41
N LEU A 801 -23.03 15.80 16.17
CA LEU A 801 -23.54 14.87 17.19
C LEU A 801 -22.86 13.52 16.97
N GLN A 802 -22.18 12.99 17.99
CA GLN A 802 -21.51 11.70 17.92
C GLN A 802 -21.86 10.89 19.16
N SER A 803 -22.18 9.60 18.99
CA SER A 803 -22.38 8.72 20.14
C SER A 803 -21.57 7.44 20.02
N ALA A 804 -20.91 7.07 21.13
CA ALA A 804 -20.24 5.79 21.27
C ALA A 804 -21.24 4.61 21.36
N ASP A 805 -22.48 4.89 21.80
CA ASP A 805 -23.62 3.96 21.80
C ASP A 805 -24.77 4.54 20.97
N TYR A 806 -24.78 4.20 19.69
CA TYR A 806 -25.72 4.70 18.69
C TYR A 806 -27.15 4.21 18.87
N THR A 807 -27.42 3.34 19.84
CA THR A 807 -28.75 2.75 20.09
C THR A 807 -29.55 3.51 21.14
N VAL A 808 -28.92 4.44 21.85
CA VAL A 808 -29.54 5.20 22.93
C VAL A 808 -29.89 6.59 22.42
N LEU A 809 -31.16 6.98 22.59
CA LEU A 809 -31.62 8.34 22.27
C LEU A 809 -30.95 9.35 23.20
N LYS A 810 -30.23 10.29 22.60
CA LYS A 810 -29.62 11.45 23.24
C LYS A 810 -30.47 12.68 22.96
N GLN A 811 -30.57 13.56 23.96
CA GLN A 811 -31.35 14.78 23.84
C GLN A 811 -30.58 15.95 24.44
N THR A 812 -30.38 17.00 23.63
CA THR A 812 -29.88 18.29 24.09
C THR A 812 -31.04 19.28 24.23
N ALA A 813 -30.75 20.52 24.63
CA ALA A 813 -31.77 21.57 24.67
C ALA A 813 -32.43 21.85 23.30
N ILE A 814 -31.72 21.57 22.20
CA ILE A 814 -32.10 21.99 20.85
C ILE A 814 -32.18 20.83 19.83
N SER A 815 -31.81 19.61 20.22
CA SER A 815 -31.78 18.45 19.30
C SER A 815 -32.09 17.12 19.97
N LYS A 816 -32.50 16.14 19.17
CA LYS A 816 -32.59 14.72 19.55
C LYS A 816 -31.81 13.87 18.56
N PHE A 817 -31.12 12.86 19.05
CA PHE A 817 -30.23 12.05 18.22
C PHE A 817 -30.10 10.62 18.75
N GLU A 818 -30.35 9.64 17.88
CA GLU A 818 -30.05 8.22 18.10
C GLU A 818 -29.29 7.75 16.86
N GLY A 819 -27.97 7.71 16.94
CA GLY A 819 -27.10 7.36 15.81
C GLY A 819 -25.61 7.41 16.16
N ALA A 820 -24.78 6.95 15.24
CA ALA A 820 -23.33 6.94 15.43
C ALA A 820 -22.73 8.33 15.18
N PHE A 821 -23.12 8.97 14.08
CA PHE A 821 -22.63 10.29 13.71
C PHE A 821 -23.72 11.12 13.00
N GLY A 822 -23.79 12.42 13.32
CA GLY A 822 -24.76 13.34 12.74
C GLY A 822 -24.20 14.74 12.58
N VAL A 823 -24.65 15.44 11.54
CA VAL A 823 -24.27 16.83 11.25
C VAL A 823 -25.52 17.62 10.89
N ILE A 824 -25.74 18.72 11.60
CA ILE A 824 -26.78 19.70 11.29
C ILE A 824 -26.08 20.97 10.85
N ASN A 825 -26.20 21.32 9.57
CA ASN A 825 -25.62 22.54 9.02
C ASN A 825 -26.65 23.66 9.10
N LEU A 826 -26.24 24.79 9.68
CA LEU A 826 -27.05 25.96 9.94
C LEU A 826 -26.47 27.15 9.15
N VAL A 827 -27.37 27.91 8.52
CA VAL A 827 -27.06 29.20 7.89
C VAL A 827 -28.09 30.20 8.42
N LYS A 828 -27.64 31.28 9.07
CA LYS A 828 -28.51 32.24 9.77
C LYS A 828 -29.49 31.54 10.75
N ASP A 829 -28.96 30.59 11.53
CA ASP A 829 -29.69 29.74 12.48
C ASP A 829 -30.83 28.89 11.90
N GLN A 830 -30.91 28.77 10.57
CA GLN A 830 -31.84 27.88 9.89
C GLN A 830 -31.10 26.65 9.34
N PRO A 831 -31.65 25.43 9.50
CA PRO A 831 -31.02 24.24 8.97
C PRO A 831 -31.01 24.24 7.44
N ARG A 832 -29.82 24.14 6.87
CA ARG A 832 -29.58 23.91 5.44
C ARG A 832 -29.58 22.42 5.11
N TYR A 833 -29.02 21.59 5.99
CA TYR A 833 -29.18 20.15 5.90
C TYR A 833 -29.08 19.45 7.26
N LEU A 834 -29.74 18.31 7.37
CA LEU A 834 -29.58 17.35 8.46
C LEU A 834 -29.01 16.06 7.87
N TYR A 835 -27.89 15.61 8.40
CA TYR A 835 -27.24 14.36 8.04
C TYR A 835 -27.16 13.45 9.27
N MET A 836 -27.57 12.20 9.11
CA MET A 836 -27.38 11.13 10.09
C MET A 836 -26.69 9.96 9.39
N GLY A 837 -25.45 9.72 9.78
CA GLY A 837 -24.64 8.60 9.34
C GLY A 837 -24.81 7.43 10.30
N TYR A 838 -25.71 6.51 9.95
CA TYR A 838 -26.03 5.30 10.71
C TYR A 838 -26.73 5.55 12.06
N GLY A 839 -28.06 5.67 12.02
CA GLY A 839 -28.89 5.86 13.21
C GLY A 839 -30.39 5.71 12.93
N ARG A 840 -31.20 5.96 13.96
CA ARG A 840 -32.66 5.92 13.88
C ARG A 840 -33.34 7.28 14.05
N CYS A 841 -32.70 8.27 14.64
CA CYS A 841 -33.34 9.54 14.95
C CYS A 841 -32.37 10.71 14.80
N ILE A 842 -32.78 11.75 14.07
CA ILE A 842 -32.16 13.07 14.13
C ILE A 842 -33.25 14.14 14.07
N GLU A 843 -33.29 15.05 15.05
CA GLU A 843 -34.24 16.15 15.10
C GLU A 843 -33.53 17.45 15.44
N TYR A 844 -33.87 18.51 14.72
CA TYR A 844 -33.43 19.88 15.01
C TYR A 844 -34.51 20.89 14.62
N GLY A 845 -34.88 21.75 15.59
CA GLY A 845 -35.93 22.75 15.40
C GLY A 845 -37.24 22.12 14.93
N LYS A 846 -37.68 22.49 13.72
CA LYS A 846 -38.93 22.01 13.12
C LYS A 846 -38.79 20.71 12.32
N TYR A 847 -37.58 20.25 12.02
CA TYR A 847 -37.38 19.05 11.20
C TYR A 847 -36.97 17.87 12.06
N GLY A 848 -37.60 16.72 11.84
CA GLY A 848 -37.24 15.45 12.44
C GLY A 848 -37.23 14.33 11.41
N ILE A 849 -36.34 13.36 11.60
CA ILE A 849 -36.26 12.17 10.77
C ILE A 849 -36.15 10.96 11.67
N LYS A 850 -37.00 9.97 11.42
CA LYS A 850 -37.01 8.68 12.11
C LYS A 850 -36.88 7.53 11.13
N MET A 851 -36.10 6.52 11.49
CA MET A 851 -35.94 5.28 10.73
C MET A 851 -36.20 4.08 11.65
N LYS A 852 -36.91 3.07 11.13
CA LYS A 852 -37.23 1.85 11.92
C LYS A 852 -35.97 1.05 12.29
N LYS A 853 -34.99 1.01 11.39
CA LYS A 853 -33.69 0.35 11.57
C LYS A 853 -32.58 1.39 11.39
N PRO A 854 -31.42 1.20 12.05
CA PRO A 854 -30.27 2.07 11.82
C PRO A 854 -29.94 2.18 10.33
N GLY A 855 -29.88 3.41 9.83
CA GLY A 855 -29.61 3.72 8.44
C GLY A 855 -29.01 5.12 8.29
N ALA A 856 -28.74 5.51 7.05
CA ALA A 856 -28.19 6.81 6.74
C ALA A 856 -29.21 7.69 6.01
N VAL A 857 -29.21 8.98 6.31
CA VAL A 857 -30.07 9.97 5.66
C VAL A 857 -29.38 11.32 5.56
N ASN A 858 -29.57 12.02 4.44
CA ASN A 858 -29.23 13.41 4.24
C ASN A 858 -30.48 14.13 3.74
N LEU A 859 -30.99 15.09 4.51
CA LEU A 859 -32.12 15.95 4.16
C LEU A 859 -31.63 17.39 4.01
N SER A 860 -31.54 17.88 2.78
CA SER A 860 -31.26 19.27 2.47
C SER A 860 -32.57 20.06 2.42
N VAL A 861 -32.54 21.30 2.91
CA VAL A 861 -33.71 22.15 3.10
C VAL A 861 -33.52 23.47 2.34
N SER A 862 -34.46 23.79 1.46
CA SER A 862 -34.50 25.07 0.74
C SER A 862 -35.94 25.57 0.60
N ALA A 863 -36.35 26.50 1.46
CA ALA A 863 -37.71 27.08 1.48
C ALA A 863 -38.83 26.01 1.49
N LYS A 864 -39.50 25.79 0.35
CA LYS A 864 -40.59 24.81 0.15
C LYS A 864 -40.13 23.49 -0.47
N ILE A 865 -38.83 23.32 -0.69
CA ILE A 865 -38.24 22.14 -1.33
C ILE A 865 -37.34 21.44 -0.32
N LEU A 866 -37.54 20.14 -0.15
CA LEU A 866 -36.61 19.26 0.56
C LEU A 866 -35.96 18.32 -0.45
N GLU A 867 -34.66 18.14 -0.36
CA GLU A 867 -33.95 17.10 -1.10
C GLU A 867 -33.49 16.03 -0.12
N ILE A 868 -33.85 14.77 -0.39
CA ILE A 868 -33.55 13.65 0.50
C ILE A 868 -32.79 12.54 -0.24
N SER A 869 -31.76 12.06 0.43
CA SER A 869 -31.16 10.76 0.16
C SER A 869 -31.22 9.94 1.44
N CYS A 870 -31.68 8.69 1.38
CA CYS A 870 -31.74 7.78 2.52
C CYS A 870 -31.52 6.33 2.11
N SER A 871 -30.85 5.56 2.96
CA SER A 871 -30.56 4.14 2.74
C SER A 871 -31.73 3.22 3.11
N GLY A 872 -32.74 3.74 3.79
CA GLY A 872 -33.90 3.04 4.33
C GLY A 872 -35.15 3.90 4.27
N GLU A 873 -36.31 3.33 4.60
CA GLU A 873 -37.53 4.11 4.79
C GLU A 873 -37.34 5.14 5.91
N ALA A 874 -37.56 6.41 5.59
CA ALA A 874 -37.40 7.54 6.49
C ALA A 874 -38.76 8.21 6.72
N TYR A 875 -39.19 8.28 7.98
CA TYR A 875 -40.35 9.05 8.41
C TYR A 875 -39.91 10.46 8.76
N ILE A 876 -40.33 11.44 7.97
CA ILE A 876 -39.98 12.85 8.12
C ILE A 876 -41.10 13.53 8.91
N THR A 877 -40.75 14.30 9.93
CA THR A 877 -41.67 15.18 10.65
C THR A 877 -41.30 16.64 10.42
N ILE A 878 -42.33 17.47 10.22
CA ILE A 878 -42.20 18.92 10.07
C ILE A 878 -43.17 19.58 11.04
N LYS A 879 -42.63 20.25 12.07
CA LYS A 879 -43.42 21.01 13.05
C LYS A 879 -43.95 22.30 12.43
N GLY A 880 -45.15 22.72 12.82
CA GLY A 880 -45.79 23.94 12.36
C GLY A 880 -47.12 23.70 11.64
N ASN A 881 -47.27 24.25 10.42
CA ASN A 881 -48.54 24.26 9.69
C ASN A 881 -49.01 22.82 9.34
N LYS A 882 -50.23 22.46 9.78
CA LYS A 882 -50.86 21.16 9.55
C LYS A 882 -51.58 21.03 8.20
N GLN A 883 -51.66 22.11 7.42
CA GLN A 883 -52.26 22.19 6.09
C GLN A 883 -51.19 22.18 4.99
N ILE A 884 -50.22 21.28 5.08
CA ILE A 884 -49.17 21.12 4.07
C ILE A 884 -49.45 19.83 3.28
N ALA A 885 -49.42 19.92 1.95
CA ALA A 885 -49.31 18.78 1.05
C ALA A 885 -47.85 18.57 0.62
N ALA A 886 -47.43 17.32 0.46
CA ALA A 886 -46.09 16.98 -0.03
C ALA A 886 -46.18 16.13 -1.30
N VAL A 887 -45.42 16.51 -2.32
CA VAL A 887 -45.27 15.78 -3.58
C VAL A 887 -43.82 15.31 -3.70
N PHE A 888 -43.63 14.02 -3.91
CA PHE A 888 -42.33 13.40 -4.12
C PHE A 888 -42.03 13.28 -5.62
N LEU A 889 -40.84 13.76 -6.01
CA LEU A 889 -40.34 13.79 -7.38
C LEU A 889 -39.01 13.02 -7.46
N LYS A 890 -38.89 12.11 -8.43
CA LYS A 890 -37.63 11.43 -8.77
C LYS A 890 -37.58 11.10 -10.26
N GLY A 891 -36.77 11.85 -11.01
CA GLY A 891 -36.79 11.76 -12.47
C GLY A 891 -38.19 12.10 -13.00
N PRO A 892 -38.78 11.29 -13.90
CA PRO A 892 -40.14 11.52 -14.41
C PRO A 892 -41.25 11.13 -13.43
N THR A 893 -40.92 10.51 -12.28
CA THR A 893 -41.92 10.00 -11.34
C THR A 893 -42.38 11.10 -10.39
N GLU A 894 -43.70 11.36 -10.38
CA GLU A 894 -44.38 12.22 -9.42
C GLU A 894 -45.36 11.41 -8.56
N LYS A 895 -45.29 11.55 -7.24
CA LYS A 895 -46.17 10.86 -6.30
C LYS A 895 -46.57 11.77 -5.14
N LYS A 896 -47.87 11.96 -4.93
CA LYS A 896 -48.39 12.60 -3.72
C LYS A 896 -48.10 11.71 -2.49
N LEU A 897 -47.47 12.28 -1.47
CA LEU A 897 -47.20 11.58 -0.22
C LEU A 897 -48.43 11.62 0.69
N LEU A 898 -48.68 10.52 1.40
CA LEU A 898 -49.71 10.47 2.43
C LEU A 898 -49.23 11.26 3.64
N ILE A 899 -49.96 12.32 3.99
CA ILE A 899 -49.63 13.20 5.12
C ILE A 899 -50.41 12.75 6.34
N GLU A 900 -49.69 12.49 7.43
CA GLU A 900 -50.24 12.24 8.75
C GLU A 900 -50.14 13.52 9.59
N LYS A 901 -51.24 13.93 10.25
CA LYS A 901 -51.20 15.06 11.19
C LYS A 901 -50.56 14.59 12.50
N THR A 902 -49.47 15.23 12.91
CA THR A 902 -48.85 14.98 14.22
C THR A 902 -49.39 15.96 15.28
N ALA A 903 -49.00 15.75 16.54
CA ALA A 903 -49.39 16.64 17.63
C ALA A 903 -49.01 18.11 17.34
N ASP A 904 -47.86 18.33 16.73
CA ASP A 904 -47.21 19.63 16.54
C ASP A 904 -46.94 19.99 15.06
N GLY A 905 -47.44 19.22 14.09
CA GLY A 905 -47.22 19.47 12.66
C GLY A 905 -47.72 18.36 11.74
N ILE A 906 -46.87 17.96 10.78
CA ILE A 906 -47.14 16.88 9.83
C ILE A 906 -46.02 15.84 9.84
N GLY A 907 -46.33 14.62 9.39
CA GLY A 907 -45.33 13.60 9.09
C GLY A 907 -45.70 12.76 7.88
N PHE A 908 -44.69 12.19 7.23
CA PHE A 908 -44.86 11.33 6.05
C PHE A 908 -43.62 10.46 5.84
N SER A 909 -43.82 9.31 5.18
CA SER A 909 -42.75 8.33 4.90
C SER A 909 -42.18 8.50 3.50
N VAL A 910 -40.86 8.37 3.39
CA VAL A 910 -40.12 8.36 2.12
C VAL A 910 -39.37 7.03 2.00
N PRO A 911 -39.54 6.28 0.90
CA PRO A 911 -38.79 5.03 0.68
C PRO A 911 -37.30 5.31 0.44
N PRO A 912 -36.42 4.28 0.48
CA PRO A 912 -35.00 4.45 0.15
C PRO A 912 -34.81 5.15 -1.20
N VAL A 913 -34.01 6.22 -1.20
CA VAL A 913 -33.82 7.06 -2.39
C VAL A 913 -32.45 7.73 -2.35
N LYS A 914 -31.92 8.06 -3.54
CA LYS A 914 -30.80 8.98 -3.72
C LYS A 914 -31.29 10.16 -4.54
N GLY A 915 -31.15 11.38 -4.02
CA GLY A 915 -31.52 12.64 -4.68
C GLY A 915 -33.02 12.78 -4.96
N GLY A 916 -33.90 12.36 -4.05
CA GLY A 916 -35.34 12.57 -4.17
C GLY A 916 -35.73 13.99 -3.79
N ILE A 917 -36.70 14.58 -4.47
CA ILE A 917 -37.16 15.95 -4.20
C ILE A 917 -38.57 15.87 -3.60
N ILE A 918 -38.84 16.64 -2.55
CA ILE A 918 -40.14 16.79 -1.92
C ILE A 918 -40.56 18.26 -2.01
N GLN A 919 -41.64 18.52 -2.73
CA GLN A 919 -42.23 19.85 -2.81
C GLN A 919 -43.36 19.99 -1.79
N LEU A 920 -43.26 21.02 -0.94
CA LEU A 920 -44.24 21.35 0.09
C LEU A 920 -45.14 22.49 -0.40
N THR A 921 -46.45 22.25 -0.43
CA THR A 921 -47.45 23.26 -0.78
C THR A 921 -48.41 23.46 0.38
N VAL A 922 -48.82 24.71 0.62
CA VAL A 922 -49.84 25.01 1.63
C VAL A 922 -51.20 24.80 0.96
N ASN A 923 -52.01 23.90 1.51
CA ASN A 923 -53.38 23.73 1.07
C ASN A 923 -54.19 24.92 1.60
N HIS A 924 -54.43 25.90 0.74
CA HIS A 924 -55.54 26.82 0.92
C HIS A 924 -56.80 26.06 0.51
N GLN A 925 -57.46 25.38 1.46
CA GLN A 925 -58.88 25.11 1.23
C GLN A 925 -59.63 26.43 1.48
N PRO A 926 -60.55 26.83 0.59
CA PRO A 926 -61.42 27.97 0.83
C PRO A 926 -62.28 27.79 2.09
#